data_AF-B3C9G0-F1
#
_entry.id   AF-B3C9G0-F1
#
_cell.length_a   1.000
_cell.length_b   1.000
_cell.length_c   1.000
_cell.angle_alpha   90.00
_cell.angle_beta   90.00
_cell.angle_gamma   90.00
#
_symmetry.space_group_name_H-M   'P 1'
#
loop_
_entity.id
_entity.type
_entity.pdbx_description
1 polymer ?
#
loop_
_entity_poly.entity_id
_entity_poly.type
_entity_poly.pdbx_seq_one_letter_code
_entity_poly.pdbx_strand_id
1 'polypeptide(L)'
;MLQAQNVIDNPKFKFRSGSIYNITRIERTPDATRLHIHVIFRPHWWVMLGKSTYLEDANTGEKYYLTGSEGFELDKEVYTPDSGTLDFVLLFPPLPETTKEIHFLDDDEGDESHTFYISLEKKDAKASLFDKVSGNWMGMDGYYEWAFGIYDSLAVMDNRFYQYEAIRQKGKSMLFTLKDDRGDKVELELTPQKNGLCRIKKDKEPARLYSRDAGSMKAMQVEENESPVFRRDSVCLQGYIAGYDQKLGFTNGLIYVSNDLTREDYPMVVTLQPNGRFECKFEVNYPMVSSVVFNNNWLPFYIEPGQTVTMYVDWEAIMARSRARDYDYPYHNLHYMGPTAYIGRALKYANDLFVFRYEDFSKMQKELTPTQFTERCEPMFRRWSEQADSLVAVNGYVGKAARLVKNAAMIFQGYKMLDFVMDRDYLARENKDNEVLKVKEDSTYYHFLRQMPLNDSLIVADRHFSTFINRLEYMNFARAMGDTTTVEMGKIAYKYPEKSVLTYLKKNGVVLTPEQEKMRKDSEERAGKTVTREISELIAETKIWEELREKYKDLFEAYRKENEVMDGVSVSIDENQKAEDEKRMKINDFFKYQKEKSGRLDTIVGYIPLVSQIIALRSLPFDLKQLDREGARSLLEKEKQLIGHPFMFAEAERLYAKAFPQQNDSTYTLPEGPATDIFRNIIKAHAGKALFVDFWATFCGPCRGGIEHTAGLRQQYKDHPEFQFIYITSDRESPEKTYNEYVEKNLKGEACYRIPQADYNYLRQLFRFNGIPHYEWIEKDGTVLRNSPGTYNLEKYLKQRFGSKK
;
A
#
# COMPACT_ATOMS: atom_id res chain seq x y z
N MET A 1 -26.95 -29.32 -52.11
CA MET A 1 -25.55 -28.88 -52.00
C MET A 1 -25.19 -28.93 -50.53
N LEU A 2 -24.22 -29.75 -50.13
CA LEU A 2 -23.72 -29.77 -48.76
C LEU A 2 -22.97 -28.44 -48.53
N GLN A 3 -23.55 -27.52 -47.75
CA GLN A 3 -22.86 -26.30 -47.31
C GLN A 3 -21.63 -26.72 -46.51
N ALA A 4 -20.46 -26.22 -46.91
CA ALA A 4 -19.19 -26.60 -46.32
C ALA A 4 -19.14 -26.19 -44.84
N GLN A 5 -18.85 -27.15 -43.97
CA GLN A 5 -18.59 -26.94 -42.54
C GLN A 5 -17.49 -25.88 -42.38
N ASN A 6 -17.82 -24.74 -41.77
CA ASN A 6 -16.85 -23.70 -41.50
C ASN A 6 -16.25 -23.94 -40.11
N VAL A 7 -15.13 -24.67 -40.07
CA VAL A 7 -14.36 -24.97 -38.86
C VAL A 7 -13.24 -23.95 -38.68
N ILE A 8 -13.08 -23.46 -37.45
CA ILE A 8 -12.09 -22.47 -37.05
C ILE A 8 -11.39 -22.99 -35.81
N ASP A 9 -10.15 -23.45 -35.96
CA ASP A 9 -9.30 -23.90 -34.85
C ASP A 9 -8.54 -22.71 -34.24
N ASN A 10 -8.49 -22.66 -32.91
CA ASN A 10 -7.82 -21.62 -32.11
C ASN A 10 -8.21 -20.20 -32.59
N PRO A 11 -9.51 -19.84 -32.51
CA PRO A 11 -9.97 -18.54 -32.96
C PRO A 11 -9.24 -17.41 -32.24
N LYS A 12 -8.80 -16.38 -32.98
CA LYS A 12 -8.22 -15.17 -32.37
C LYS A 12 -9.33 -14.39 -31.66
N PHE A 13 -9.00 -13.80 -30.52
CA PHE A 13 -9.84 -12.86 -29.78
C PHE A 13 -9.02 -11.63 -29.39
N LYS A 14 -9.69 -10.53 -29.03
CA LYS A 14 -9.00 -9.27 -28.67
C LYS A 14 -8.60 -9.23 -27.19
N PHE A 15 -9.53 -9.59 -26.30
CA PHE A 15 -9.32 -9.66 -24.85
C PHE A 15 -10.41 -10.51 -24.17
N ARG A 16 -10.19 -10.81 -22.89
CA ARG A 16 -11.15 -11.51 -22.03
C ARG A 16 -11.03 -11.01 -20.59
N SER A 17 -12.13 -11.01 -19.86
CA SER A 17 -12.13 -10.88 -18.40
C SER A 17 -12.12 -12.26 -17.73
N GLY A 18 -12.57 -13.28 -18.46
CA GLY A 18 -12.63 -14.65 -18.00
C GLY A 18 -11.29 -15.35 -18.03
N SER A 19 -10.95 -16.01 -16.93
CA SER A 19 -9.66 -16.67 -16.81
C SER A 19 -9.77 -18.16 -17.18
N ILE A 20 -10.91 -18.82 -16.96
CA ILE A 20 -11.04 -20.28 -16.90
C ILE A 20 -11.30 -20.95 -18.26
N TYR A 21 -12.21 -20.38 -19.06
CA TYR A 21 -12.72 -21.00 -20.29
C TYR A 21 -11.89 -20.59 -21.52
N ASN A 22 -11.39 -21.57 -22.28
CA ASN A 22 -10.62 -21.33 -23.51
C ASN A 22 -11.35 -21.95 -24.71
N ILE A 23 -11.64 -21.15 -25.73
CA ILE A 23 -12.29 -21.63 -26.96
C ILE A 23 -11.20 -22.22 -27.86
N THR A 24 -11.22 -23.53 -28.06
CA THR A 24 -10.22 -24.24 -28.88
C THR A 24 -10.66 -24.42 -30.32
N ARG A 25 -11.98 -24.47 -30.57
CA ARG A 25 -12.55 -24.61 -31.91
C ARG A 25 -13.97 -24.05 -31.99
N ILE A 26 -14.32 -23.47 -33.13
CA ILE A 26 -15.69 -23.10 -33.50
C ILE A 26 -16.08 -23.85 -34.78
N GLU A 27 -17.23 -24.50 -34.77
CA GLU A 27 -17.82 -25.11 -35.96
C GLU A 27 -19.15 -24.44 -36.29
N ARG A 28 -19.28 -23.95 -37.53
CA ARG A 28 -20.53 -23.38 -38.03
C ARG A 28 -21.16 -24.31 -39.04
N THR A 29 -22.40 -24.68 -38.77
CA THR A 29 -23.24 -25.50 -39.64
C THR A 29 -24.58 -24.78 -39.88
N PRO A 30 -25.38 -25.19 -40.88
CA PRO A 30 -26.71 -24.62 -41.08
C PRO A 30 -27.65 -24.82 -39.88
N ASP A 31 -27.42 -25.86 -39.07
CA ASP A 31 -28.31 -26.26 -37.98
C ASP A 31 -27.89 -25.70 -36.61
N ALA A 32 -26.58 -25.46 -36.40
CA ALA A 32 -26.05 -25.00 -35.13
C ALA A 32 -24.64 -24.39 -35.26
N THR A 33 -24.26 -23.61 -34.24
CA THR A 33 -22.89 -23.18 -33.97
C THR A 33 -22.36 -23.94 -32.76
N ARG A 34 -21.21 -24.61 -32.89
CA ARG A 34 -20.61 -25.44 -31.83
C ARG A 34 -19.31 -24.81 -31.35
N LEU A 35 -19.20 -24.54 -30.05
CA LEU A 35 -17.97 -24.05 -29.41
C LEU A 35 -17.33 -25.18 -28.61
N HIS A 36 -16.11 -25.56 -28.97
CA HIS A 36 -15.30 -26.48 -28.18
C HIS A 36 -14.55 -25.69 -27.12
N ILE A 37 -14.81 -26.03 -25.87
CA ILE A 37 -14.24 -25.37 -24.70
C ILE A 37 -13.23 -26.30 -24.03
N HIS A 38 -12.06 -25.75 -23.77
CA HIS A 38 -11.04 -26.33 -22.90
C HIS A 38 -10.92 -25.48 -21.63
N VAL A 39 -11.33 -26.06 -20.51
CA VAL A 39 -11.20 -25.43 -19.20
C VAL A 39 -9.82 -25.73 -18.63
N ILE A 40 -9.18 -24.70 -18.09
CA ILE A 40 -7.97 -24.82 -17.29
C ILE A 40 -8.27 -24.17 -15.94
N PHE A 41 -8.31 -24.96 -14.88
CA PHE A 41 -8.52 -24.46 -13.52
C PHE A 41 -7.77 -25.32 -12.49
N ARG A 42 -8.08 -25.17 -11.20
CA ARG A 42 -7.47 -25.97 -10.14
C ARG A 42 -8.09 -27.36 -10.09
N PRO A 43 -7.34 -28.41 -9.73
CA PRO A 43 -7.90 -29.74 -9.48
C PRO A 43 -8.97 -29.72 -8.39
N HIS A 44 -10.08 -30.43 -8.59
CA HIS A 44 -11.22 -30.55 -7.67
C HIS A 44 -11.98 -29.26 -7.37
N TRP A 45 -11.87 -28.25 -8.23
CA TRP A 45 -12.68 -27.04 -8.16
C TRP A 45 -13.83 -27.12 -9.15
N TRP A 46 -14.95 -26.45 -8.87
CA TRP A 46 -16.09 -26.47 -9.77
C TRP A 46 -16.06 -25.31 -10.77
N VAL A 47 -16.68 -25.57 -11.91
CA VAL A 47 -17.08 -24.60 -12.92
C VAL A 47 -18.56 -24.80 -13.22
N MET A 48 -19.25 -23.75 -13.64
CA MET A 48 -20.66 -23.82 -14.00
C MET A 48 -20.90 -22.88 -15.18
N LEU A 49 -21.80 -23.27 -16.07
CA LEU A 49 -22.31 -22.43 -17.15
C LEU A 49 -23.80 -22.69 -17.25
N GLY A 50 -24.56 -21.64 -17.50
CA GLY A 50 -26.01 -21.69 -17.48
C GLY A 50 -26.64 -21.39 -18.84
N LYS A 51 -27.97 -21.41 -18.87
CA LYS A 51 -28.72 -20.97 -20.06
C LYS A 51 -28.61 -19.47 -20.34
N SER A 52 -28.13 -18.70 -19.35
CA SER A 52 -27.75 -17.29 -19.48
C SER A 52 -26.52 -17.09 -20.36
N THR A 53 -25.74 -18.12 -20.67
CA THR A 53 -24.59 -18.03 -21.57
C THR A 53 -25.05 -17.80 -23.01
N TYR A 54 -24.40 -16.89 -23.75
CA TYR A 54 -24.77 -16.56 -25.12
C TYR A 54 -23.59 -16.13 -25.99
N LEU A 55 -23.79 -16.20 -27.31
CA LEU A 55 -22.96 -15.51 -28.29
C LEU A 55 -23.61 -14.20 -28.68
N GLU A 56 -22.83 -13.14 -28.82
CA GLU A 56 -23.31 -11.85 -29.33
C GLU A 56 -22.62 -11.53 -30.64
N ASP A 57 -23.36 -11.16 -31.69
CA ASP A 57 -22.74 -10.60 -32.91
C ASP A 57 -22.15 -9.23 -32.57
N ALA A 58 -20.83 -9.08 -32.72
CA ALA A 58 -20.12 -7.88 -32.30
C ALA A 58 -20.51 -6.62 -33.11
N ASN A 59 -21.13 -6.78 -34.29
CA ASN A 59 -21.57 -5.66 -35.13
C ASN A 59 -23.03 -5.30 -34.91
N THR A 60 -23.92 -6.29 -34.77
CA THR A 60 -25.37 -6.05 -34.66
C THR A 60 -25.87 -6.00 -33.21
N GLY A 61 -25.11 -6.56 -32.27
CA GLY A 61 -25.52 -6.74 -30.87
C GLY A 61 -26.58 -7.84 -30.68
N GLU A 62 -26.87 -8.63 -31.71
CA GLU A 62 -27.85 -9.71 -31.63
C GLU A 62 -27.32 -10.86 -30.77
N LYS A 63 -28.14 -11.32 -29.82
CA LYS A 63 -27.79 -12.38 -28.87
C LYS A 63 -28.33 -13.73 -29.30
N TYR A 64 -27.49 -14.75 -29.19
CA TYR A 64 -27.75 -16.14 -29.53
C TYR A 64 -27.48 -17.01 -28.30
N TYR A 65 -28.53 -17.26 -27.52
CA TYR A 65 -28.43 -17.99 -26.25
C TYR A 65 -28.10 -19.47 -26.44
N LEU A 66 -27.41 -20.04 -25.45
CA LEU A 66 -27.06 -21.44 -25.40
C LEU A 66 -28.30 -22.34 -25.50
N THR A 67 -28.23 -23.35 -26.37
CA THR A 67 -29.33 -24.32 -26.61
C THR A 67 -29.05 -25.68 -25.99
N GLY A 68 -27.79 -25.99 -25.68
CA GLY A 68 -27.39 -27.24 -25.05
C GLY A 68 -25.88 -27.40 -24.96
N SER A 69 -25.43 -28.56 -24.49
CA SER A 69 -24.02 -28.91 -24.32
C SER A 69 -23.80 -30.40 -24.58
N GLU A 70 -22.55 -30.78 -24.87
CA GLU A 70 -22.10 -32.16 -24.95
C GLU A 70 -20.90 -32.35 -24.02
N GLY A 71 -20.97 -33.35 -23.13
CA GLY A 71 -19.89 -33.62 -22.16
C GLY A 71 -19.85 -32.66 -20.96
N PHE A 72 -20.85 -31.80 -20.79
CA PHE A 72 -20.96 -30.85 -19.68
C PHE A 72 -22.42 -30.70 -19.23
N GLU A 73 -22.67 -30.64 -17.94
CA GLU A 73 -24.03 -30.48 -17.38
C GLU A 73 -24.28 -29.00 -17.05
N LEU A 74 -25.24 -28.38 -17.72
CA LEU A 74 -25.59 -26.97 -17.54
C LEU A 74 -26.35 -26.73 -16.22
N ASP A 75 -26.25 -25.50 -15.71
CA ASP A 75 -26.92 -25.04 -14.49
C ASP A 75 -26.54 -25.88 -13.24
N LYS A 76 -25.37 -26.54 -13.26
CA LYS A 76 -24.83 -27.33 -12.15
C LYS A 76 -23.31 -27.15 -12.01
N GLU A 77 -22.83 -27.33 -10.79
CA GLU A 77 -21.41 -27.40 -10.48
C GLU A 77 -20.78 -28.66 -11.07
N VAL A 78 -19.86 -28.49 -12.03
CA VAL A 78 -19.03 -29.56 -12.59
C VAL A 78 -17.62 -29.43 -12.05
N TYR A 79 -17.17 -30.43 -11.29
CA TYR A 79 -15.86 -30.43 -10.65
C TYR A 79 -14.76 -30.90 -11.60
N THR A 80 -13.64 -30.17 -11.63
CA THR A 80 -12.46 -30.53 -12.40
C THR A 80 -11.78 -31.78 -11.84
N PRO A 81 -11.24 -32.65 -12.70
CA PRO A 81 -10.48 -33.83 -12.28
C PRO A 81 -9.09 -33.44 -11.74
N ASP A 82 -8.30 -34.45 -11.34
CA ASP A 82 -6.92 -34.28 -10.85
C ASP A 82 -6.02 -33.47 -11.80
N SER A 83 -6.29 -33.51 -13.12
CA SER A 83 -5.56 -32.73 -14.11
C SER A 83 -5.86 -31.22 -14.04
N GLY A 84 -6.95 -30.82 -13.38
CA GLY A 84 -7.46 -29.45 -13.38
C GLY A 84 -8.07 -29.00 -14.72
N THR A 85 -8.26 -29.92 -15.67
CA THR A 85 -8.72 -29.61 -17.03
C THR A 85 -9.94 -30.45 -17.42
N LEU A 86 -10.82 -29.87 -18.22
CA LEU A 86 -11.98 -30.57 -18.80
C LEU A 86 -12.30 -30.00 -20.19
N ASP A 87 -12.84 -30.84 -21.05
CA ASP A 87 -13.18 -30.52 -22.43
C ASP A 87 -14.66 -30.82 -22.67
N PHE A 88 -15.37 -29.88 -23.30
CA PHE A 88 -16.78 -30.04 -23.65
C PHE A 88 -17.17 -29.16 -24.83
N VAL A 89 -18.39 -29.37 -25.34
CA VAL A 89 -18.94 -28.59 -26.44
C VAL A 89 -20.19 -27.85 -25.99
N LEU A 90 -20.27 -26.57 -26.34
CA LEU A 90 -21.47 -25.73 -26.19
C LEU A 90 -22.17 -25.57 -27.53
N LEU A 91 -23.51 -25.66 -27.52
CA LEU A 91 -24.35 -25.61 -28.72
C LEU A 91 -25.18 -24.32 -28.72
N PHE A 92 -25.06 -23.56 -29.81
CA PHE A 92 -25.78 -22.32 -30.04
C PHE A 92 -26.59 -22.41 -31.35
N PRO A 93 -27.59 -21.53 -31.54
CA PRO A 93 -28.26 -21.38 -32.83
C PRO A 93 -27.25 -21.07 -33.96
N PRO A 94 -27.61 -21.37 -35.22
CA PRO A 94 -26.75 -21.04 -36.36
C PRO A 94 -26.58 -19.52 -36.48
N LEU A 95 -25.34 -19.07 -36.58
CA LEU A 95 -25.01 -17.66 -36.79
C LEU A 95 -25.13 -17.29 -38.29
N PRO A 96 -25.68 -16.10 -38.63
CA PRO A 96 -25.75 -15.62 -40.02
C PRO A 96 -24.40 -15.69 -40.74
N GLU A 97 -24.37 -16.08 -42.01
CA GLU A 97 -23.12 -16.17 -42.80
C GLU A 97 -22.33 -14.85 -42.82
N THR A 98 -23.02 -13.71 -42.66
CA THR A 98 -22.44 -12.36 -42.57
C THR A 98 -21.74 -12.06 -41.24
N THR A 99 -21.97 -12.84 -40.18
CA THR A 99 -21.32 -12.65 -38.88
C THR A 99 -19.84 -13.02 -38.99
N LYS A 100 -18.98 -12.04 -38.71
CA LYS A 100 -17.53 -12.13 -38.79
C LYS A 100 -16.84 -12.18 -37.44
N GLU A 101 -17.48 -11.66 -36.41
CA GLU A 101 -16.89 -11.49 -35.10
C GLU A 101 -17.99 -11.58 -34.03
N ILE A 102 -17.68 -12.26 -32.92
CA ILE A 102 -18.64 -12.51 -31.84
C ILE A 102 -18.04 -12.25 -30.46
N HIS A 103 -18.90 -12.05 -29.48
CA HIS A 103 -18.59 -12.14 -28.05
C HIS A 103 -19.12 -13.45 -27.49
N PHE A 104 -18.42 -14.04 -26.52
CA PHE A 104 -18.91 -15.14 -25.69
C PHE A 104 -19.12 -14.57 -24.28
N LEU A 105 -20.36 -14.54 -23.82
CA LEU A 105 -20.77 -13.78 -22.62
C LEU A 105 -21.75 -14.60 -21.77
N ASP A 106 -21.94 -14.17 -20.53
CA ASP A 106 -22.91 -14.72 -19.58
C ASP A 106 -23.54 -13.60 -18.76
N ASP A 107 -24.88 -13.59 -18.64
CA ASP A 107 -25.63 -12.58 -17.89
C ASP A 107 -25.61 -12.82 -16.36
N ASP A 108 -25.35 -14.05 -15.88
CA ASP A 108 -25.50 -14.48 -14.47
C ASP A 108 -24.18 -14.83 -13.76
N GLU A 109 -23.19 -15.39 -14.46
CA GLU A 109 -21.93 -15.92 -13.87
C GLU A 109 -20.85 -14.86 -13.59
N GLY A 110 -21.15 -13.57 -13.78
CA GLY A 110 -20.15 -12.50 -13.71
C GLY A 110 -19.07 -12.63 -14.80
N ASP A 111 -18.00 -11.87 -14.66
CA ASP A 111 -17.03 -11.59 -15.73
C ASP A 111 -16.10 -12.79 -16.08
N GLU A 112 -16.19 -13.92 -15.37
CA GLU A 112 -15.22 -15.05 -15.44
C GLU A 112 -15.34 -15.94 -16.69
N SER A 113 -16.39 -15.76 -17.50
CA SER A 113 -16.59 -16.47 -18.77
C SER A 113 -16.41 -15.60 -20.00
N HIS A 114 -16.34 -14.27 -19.86
CA HIS A 114 -16.47 -13.38 -21.01
C HIS A 114 -15.19 -13.33 -21.86
N THR A 115 -15.36 -13.52 -23.17
CA THR A 115 -14.31 -13.37 -24.19
C THR A 115 -14.84 -12.52 -25.34
N PHE A 116 -14.09 -11.50 -25.74
CA PHE A 116 -14.58 -10.47 -26.67
C PHE A 116 -13.85 -10.47 -28.01
N TYR A 117 -14.60 -10.14 -29.07
CA TYR A 117 -14.09 -9.95 -30.42
C TYR A 117 -13.40 -11.20 -30.97
N ILE A 118 -14.10 -12.34 -30.84
CA ILE A 118 -13.67 -13.64 -31.33
C ILE A 118 -13.91 -13.67 -32.83
N SER A 119 -12.84 -13.82 -33.60
CA SER A 119 -12.91 -13.84 -35.06
C SER A 119 -13.48 -15.15 -35.60
N LEU A 120 -14.44 -15.03 -36.51
CA LEU A 120 -15.04 -16.13 -37.28
C LEU A 120 -14.47 -16.24 -38.70
N GLU A 121 -13.44 -15.48 -39.03
CA GLU A 121 -12.79 -15.54 -40.34
C GLU A 121 -11.75 -16.66 -40.36
N LYS A 122 -11.78 -17.50 -41.40
CA LYS A 122 -10.75 -18.52 -41.60
C LYS A 122 -9.41 -17.84 -41.85
N LYS A 123 -8.43 -18.22 -41.04
CA LYS A 123 -7.04 -17.75 -41.19
C LYS A 123 -6.57 -18.08 -42.61
N ASP A 124 -6.24 -17.07 -43.41
CA ASP A 124 -5.47 -17.28 -44.62
C ASP A 124 -4.17 -18.01 -44.21
N ALA A 125 -3.89 -19.16 -44.82
CA ALA A 125 -2.76 -20.03 -44.44
C ALA A 125 -1.38 -19.33 -44.52
N LYS A 126 -1.34 -18.11 -45.09
CA LYS A 126 -0.23 -17.17 -44.94
C LYS A 126 -0.52 -16.24 -43.76
N ALA A 127 -0.11 -16.62 -42.55
CA ALA A 127 -0.07 -15.68 -41.42
C ALA A 127 0.54 -14.35 -41.88
N SER A 128 -0.11 -13.23 -41.54
CA SER A 128 0.33 -11.88 -41.90
C SER A 128 1.82 -11.74 -41.61
N LEU A 129 2.58 -11.12 -42.52
CA LEU A 129 4.00 -10.86 -42.25
C LEU A 129 4.17 -10.01 -40.98
N PHE A 130 3.16 -9.20 -40.64
CA PHE A 130 3.08 -8.48 -39.38
C PHE A 130 3.06 -9.42 -38.15
N ASP A 131 2.23 -10.47 -38.16
CA ASP A 131 2.16 -11.47 -37.06
C ASP A 131 3.53 -12.10 -36.76
N LYS A 132 4.37 -12.24 -37.79
CA LYS A 132 5.73 -12.79 -37.65
C LYS A 132 6.70 -11.82 -36.97
N VAL A 133 6.41 -10.52 -37.01
CA VAL A 133 7.27 -9.48 -36.43
C VAL A 133 6.65 -8.79 -35.20
N SER A 134 5.38 -9.02 -34.89
CA SER A 134 4.72 -8.47 -33.70
C SER A 134 5.14 -9.19 -32.40
N GLY A 135 5.02 -8.53 -31.26
CA GLY A 135 5.43 -9.00 -29.94
C GLY A 135 6.71 -8.36 -29.42
N ASN A 136 7.26 -8.96 -28.37
CA ASN A 136 8.43 -8.48 -27.66
C ASN A 136 9.73 -9.05 -28.24
N TRP A 137 10.68 -8.18 -28.52
CA TRP A 137 12.00 -8.51 -29.05
C TRP A 137 13.09 -8.09 -28.07
N MET A 138 13.93 -9.07 -27.72
CA MET A 138 14.99 -9.00 -26.74
C MET A 138 16.33 -8.87 -27.45
N GLY A 139 17.19 -7.99 -26.94
CA GLY A 139 18.56 -7.86 -27.42
C GLY A 139 19.35 -9.17 -27.25
N MET A 140 20.23 -9.49 -28.22
CA MET A 140 21.08 -10.69 -28.19
C MET A 140 22.57 -10.41 -27.95
N ASP A 141 23.02 -9.21 -28.34
CA ASP A 141 24.45 -8.85 -28.38
C ASP A 141 24.97 -8.28 -27.04
N GLY A 142 24.20 -8.41 -25.97
CA GLY A 142 24.43 -7.84 -24.65
C GLY A 142 23.34 -8.28 -23.67
N TYR A 143 23.18 -7.55 -22.57
CA TYR A 143 22.18 -7.80 -21.53
C TYR A 143 20.79 -8.12 -22.07
N TYR A 144 20.03 -8.84 -21.25
CA TYR A 144 18.63 -9.03 -21.51
C TYR A 144 17.90 -7.68 -21.36
N GLU A 145 17.68 -7.01 -22.47
CA GLU A 145 16.91 -5.79 -22.58
C GLU A 145 15.73 -6.07 -23.51
N TRP A 146 14.51 -5.88 -22.99
CA TRP A 146 13.36 -5.71 -23.87
C TRP A 146 13.63 -4.47 -24.70
N ALA A 147 13.96 -4.68 -25.99
CA ALA A 147 14.51 -3.66 -26.86
C ALA A 147 13.44 -3.08 -27.79
N PHE A 148 12.51 -3.93 -28.26
CA PHE A 148 11.38 -3.50 -29.07
C PHE A 148 10.11 -4.23 -28.64
N GLY A 149 9.01 -3.50 -28.47
CA GLY A 149 7.66 -4.03 -28.48
C GLY A 149 6.95 -3.60 -29.76
N ILE A 150 6.43 -4.53 -30.54
CA ILE A 150 5.74 -4.26 -31.81
C ILE A 150 4.30 -4.77 -31.68
N TYR A 151 3.32 -3.89 -31.62
CA TYR A 151 1.91 -4.26 -31.42
C TYR A 151 1.03 -3.62 -32.49
N ASP A 152 -0.21 -4.08 -32.63
CA ASP A 152 -1.12 -3.58 -33.68
C ASP A 152 -1.35 -2.07 -33.57
N SER A 153 -1.39 -1.52 -32.35
CA SER A 153 -1.70 -0.11 -32.10
C SER A 153 -0.49 0.80 -31.91
N LEU A 154 0.68 0.25 -31.56
CA LEU A 154 1.87 1.05 -31.25
C LEU A 154 3.15 0.21 -31.28
N ALA A 155 4.28 0.90 -31.32
CA ALA A 155 5.60 0.33 -31.02
C ALA A 155 6.20 0.96 -29.76
N VAL A 156 7.05 0.22 -29.07
CA VAL A 156 7.81 0.66 -27.89
C VAL A 156 9.28 0.39 -28.13
N MET A 157 10.12 1.42 -27.97
CA MET A 157 11.58 1.31 -28.01
C MET A 157 12.22 2.52 -27.33
N ASP A 158 13.49 2.43 -26.94
CA ASP A 158 14.26 3.55 -26.35
C ASP A 158 13.56 4.28 -25.19
N ASN A 159 12.80 3.52 -24.39
CA ASN A 159 12.00 4.02 -23.28
C ASN A 159 10.93 5.05 -23.71
N ARG A 160 10.38 4.88 -24.92
CA ARG A 160 9.37 5.75 -25.55
C ARG A 160 8.31 4.93 -26.29
N PHE A 161 7.17 5.58 -26.51
CA PHE A 161 6.05 5.06 -27.30
C PHE A 161 6.02 5.72 -28.69
N TYR A 162 5.67 4.92 -29.70
CA TYR A 162 5.61 5.35 -31.08
C TYR A 162 4.30 4.90 -31.73
N GLN A 163 3.71 5.77 -32.53
CA GLN A 163 2.57 5.51 -33.39
C GLN A 163 3.03 5.22 -34.82
N TYR A 164 2.27 4.40 -35.56
CA TYR A 164 2.54 4.10 -36.95
C TYR A 164 2.08 5.22 -37.87
N GLU A 165 2.99 5.83 -38.64
CA GLU A 165 2.63 6.70 -39.76
C GLU A 165 2.47 5.90 -41.06
N ALA A 166 3.30 4.88 -41.25
CA ALA A 166 3.21 3.98 -42.40
C ALA A 166 3.73 2.59 -42.06
N ILE A 167 3.04 1.58 -42.59
CA ILE A 167 3.46 0.18 -42.57
C ILE A 167 3.55 -0.30 -44.02
N ARG A 168 4.72 -0.79 -44.44
CA ARG A 168 4.95 -1.26 -45.80
C ARG A 168 5.66 -2.60 -45.79
N GLN A 169 5.30 -3.48 -46.72
CA GLN A 169 6.05 -4.71 -46.94
C GLN A 169 7.10 -4.50 -48.04
N LYS A 170 8.35 -4.91 -47.79
CA LYS A 170 9.44 -4.93 -48.77
C LYS A 170 10.04 -6.33 -48.83
N GLY A 171 9.55 -7.14 -49.78
CA GLY A 171 9.93 -8.54 -49.90
C GLY A 171 9.56 -9.33 -48.66
N LYS A 172 10.57 -9.79 -47.91
CA LYS A 172 10.41 -10.51 -46.63
C LYS A 172 10.49 -9.60 -45.40
N SER A 173 10.80 -8.32 -45.58
CA SER A 173 10.86 -7.35 -44.49
C SER A 173 9.56 -6.56 -44.34
N MET A 174 9.26 -6.14 -43.12
CA MET A 174 8.32 -5.07 -42.82
C MET A 174 9.10 -3.76 -42.60
N LEU A 175 8.62 -2.67 -43.18
CA LEU A 175 9.13 -1.32 -43.00
C LEU A 175 8.10 -0.51 -42.23
N PHE A 176 8.49 0.07 -41.10
CA PHE A 176 7.65 0.92 -40.28
C PHE A 176 8.22 2.33 -40.23
N THR A 177 7.42 3.31 -40.61
CA THR A 177 7.65 4.72 -40.27
C THR A 177 6.88 5.01 -39.00
N LEU A 178 7.60 5.37 -37.95
CA LEU A 178 7.10 5.55 -36.59
C LEU A 178 7.29 6.99 -36.13
N LYS A 179 6.38 7.49 -35.29
CA LYS A 179 6.44 8.84 -34.71
C LYS A 179 6.11 8.82 -33.21
N ASP A 180 6.94 9.44 -32.39
CA ASP A 180 6.67 9.59 -30.95
C ASP A 180 5.83 10.83 -30.63
N ASP A 181 5.46 11.00 -29.35
CA ASP A 181 4.66 12.14 -28.88
C ASP A 181 5.38 13.50 -29.03
N ARG A 182 6.70 13.51 -29.16
CA ARG A 182 7.50 14.73 -29.38
C ARG A 182 7.56 15.10 -30.86
N GLY A 183 7.14 14.17 -31.72
CA GLY A 183 7.18 14.28 -33.17
C GLY A 183 8.46 13.75 -33.80
N ASP A 184 9.34 13.13 -33.02
CA ASP A 184 10.54 12.47 -33.53
C ASP A 184 10.13 11.25 -34.35
N LYS A 185 10.74 11.09 -35.53
CA LYS A 185 10.46 9.97 -36.44
C LYS A 185 11.57 8.93 -36.41
N VAL A 186 11.18 7.66 -36.51
CA VAL A 186 12.09 6.51 -36.61
C VAL A 186 11.62 5.58 -37.71
N GLU A 187 12.56 5.06 -38.49
CA GLU A 187 12.33 4.00 -39.47
C GLU A 187 12.81 2.66 -38.94
N LEU A 188 11.97 1.63 -38.96
CA LEU A 188 12.35 0.26 -38.63
C LEU A 188 12.21 -0.65 -39.84
N GLU A 189 13.24 -1.47 -40.12
CA GLU A 189 13.16 -2.61 -41.03
C GLU A 189 13.26 -3.92 -40.23
N LEU A 190 12.19 -4.72 -40.22
CA LEU A 190 12.11 -5.99 -39.50
C LEU A 190 12.07 -7.14 -40.50
N THR A 191 13.08 -8.01 -40.46
CA THR A 191 13.17 -9.21 -41.30
C THR A 191 13.07 -10.48 -40.42
N PRO A 192 11.92 -11.18 -40.37
CA PRO A 192 11.78 -12.42 -39.62
C PRO A 192 12.66 -13.53 -40.20
N GLN A 193 13.26 -14.34 -39.34
CA GLN A 193 14.16 -15.44 -39.68
C GLN A 193 13.49 -16.80 -39.45
N LYS A 194 14.01 -17.85 -40.10
CA LYS A 194 13.44 -19.21 -40.00
C LYS A 194 13.56 -19.83 -38.59
N ASN A 195 14.53 -19.40 -37.80
CA ASN A 195 14.80 -19.88 -36.45
C ASN A 195 14.02 -19.13 -35.35
N GLY A 196 13.02 -18.32 -35.73
CA GLY A 196 12.22 -17.52 -34.78
C GLY A 196 12.84 -16.20 -34.36
N LEU A 197 14.09 -15.91 -34.75
CA LEU A 197 14.72 -14.61 -34.55
C LEU A 197 14.16 -13.56 -35.52
N CYS A 198 14.38 -12.29 -35.22
CA CYS A 198 14.14 -11.19 -36.16
C CYS A 198 15.40 -10.35 -36.31
N ARG A 199 15.74 -10.03 -37.56
CA ARG A 199 16.78 -9.05 -37.87
C ARG A 199 16.10 -7.68 -37.92
N ILE A 200 16.43 -6.79 -36.99
CA ILE A 200 15.84 -5.46 -36.90
C ILE A 200 16.93 -4.43 -37.23
N LYS A 201 16.60 -3.50 -38.12
CA LYS A 201 17.42 -2.33 -38.45
C LYS A 201 16.64 -1.08 -38.05
N LYS A 202 17.23 -0.25 -37.21
CA LYS A 202 16.68 1.05 -36.82
C LYS A 202 17.43 2.17 -37.54
N ASP A 203 16.70 3.00 -38.27
CA ASP A 203 17.23 4.11 -39.05
C ASP A 203 18.47 3.72 -39.90
N LYS A 204 19.60 4.38 -39.62
CA LYS A 204 20.89 4.16 -40.28
C LYS A 204 21.81 3.23 -39.48
N GLU A 205 21.36 2.72 -38.34
CA GLU A 205 22.15 1.80 -37.52
C GLU A 205 22.35 0.45 -38.22
N PRO A 206 23.41 -0.32 -37.88
CA PRO A 206 23.58 -1.68 -38.36
C PRO A 206 22.42 -2.57 -37.91
N ALA A 207 21.95 -3.43 -38.81
CA ALA A 207 20.91 -4.41 -38.48
C ALA A 207 21.46 -5.46 -37.51
N ARG A 208 20.71 -5.76 -36.44
CA ARG A 208 21.08 -6.76 -35.42
C ARG A 208 20.02 -7.84 -35.29
N LEU A 209 20.36 -8.95 -34.65
CA LEU A 209 19.42 -10.04 -34.37
C LEU A 209 18.80 -9.88 -32.99
N TYR A 210 17.51 -10.20 -32.92
CA TYR A 210 16.69 -10.14 -31.71
C TYR A 210 15.90 -11.42 -31.55
N SER A 211 15.65 -11.80 -30.29
CA SER A 211 14.92 -13.01 -29.91
C SER A 211 13.59 -12.67 -29.25
N ARG A 212 12.59 -13.54 -29.37
CA ARG A 212 11.39 -13.48 -28.51
C ARG A 212 11.59 -14.21 -27.18
N ASP A 213 12.61 -15.06 -27.10
CA ASP A 213 12.92 -15.81 -25.89
C ASP A 213 13.49 -14.88 -24.81
N ALA A 214 13.05 -15.13 -23.58
CA ALA A 214 13.38 -14.36 -22.42
C ALA A 214 14.67 -14.75 -21.70
N GLY A 215 15.52 -15.58 -22.32
CA GLY A 215 16.61 -16.39 -21.75
C GLY A 215 17.57 -15.77 -20.73
N SER A 216 18.50 -16.60 -20.21
CA SER A 216 19.39 -16.29 -19.07
C SER A 216 20.26 -15.05 -19.28
N MET A 217 20.35 -14.18 -18.26
CA MET A 217 21.08 -12.92 -18.33
C MET A 217 22.60 -13.13 -18.40
N LYS A 218 23.31 -12.19 -19.03
CA LYS A 218 24.78 -12.08 -18.95
C LYS A 218 25.17 -11.00 -17.93
N ALA A 219 26.38 -11.09 -17.39
CA ALA A 219 26.93 -10.27 -16.29
C ALA A 219 27.06 -8.78 -16.61
N MET A 220 26.39 -7.89 -15.87
CA MET A 220 26.46 -6.43 -16.08
C MET A 220 27.46 -5.74 -15.17
N GLN A 221 28.57 -5.27 -15.76
CA GLN A 221 29.40 -4.26 -15.13
C GLN A 221 28.84 -2.88 -15.50
N VAL A 222 27.98 -2.34 -14.63
CA VAL A 222 27.62 -0.92 -14.70
C VAL A 222 28.69 -0.16 -13.95
N GLU A 223 29.34 0.80 -14.60
CA GLU A 223 30.05 1.86 -13.88
C GLU A 223 29.01 2.63 -13.07
N GLU A 224 29.01 2.44 -11.75
CA GLU A 224 28.11 3.16 -10.87
C GLU A 224 28.50 4.63 -10.83
N ASN A 225 27.71 5.50 -11.45
CA ASN A 225 27.76 6.90 -11.12
C ASN A 225 27.24 7.07 -9.68
N GLU A 226 28.06 7.66 -8.81
CA GLU A 226 27.82 7.95 -7.40
C GLU A 226 26.69 8.98 -7.19
N SER A 227 25.49 8.73 -7.71
CA SER A 227 24.34 9.56 -7.39
C SER A 227 23.90 9.30 -5.95
N PRO A 228 23.64 10.34 -5.14
CA PRO A 228 23.12 10.18 -3.78
C PRO A 228 21.83 9.36 -3.79
N VAL A 229 21.72 8.38 -2.90
CA VAL A 229 20.49 7.56 -2.74
C VAL A 229 19.31 8.44 -2.32
N PHE A 230 19.54 9.43 -1.48
CA PHE A 230 18.51 10.35 -1.00
C PHE A 230 18.52 11.65 -1.80
N ARG A 231 17.49 11.84 -2.62
CA ARG A 231 17.26 13.03 -3.43
C ARG A 231 15.78 13.12 -3.78
N ARG A 232 15.16 14.27 -3.53
CA ARG A 232 13.81 14.54 -4.01
C ARG A 232 13.85 14.88 -5.49
N ASP A 233 13.13 14.11 -6.29
CA ASP A 233 12.95 14.37 -7.71
C ASP A 233 11.65 13.72 -8.19
N SER A 234 11.17 14.16 -9.35
CA SER A 234 10.06 13.51 -10.03
C SER A 234 10.51 12.21 -10.70
N VAL A 235 9.58 11.26 -10.84
CA VAL A 235 9.73 10.06 -11.64
C VAL A 235 8.54 9.89 -12.56
N CYS A 236 8.71 9.12 -13.62
CA CYS A 236 7.64 8.77 -14.55
C CYS A 236 7.54 7.25 -14.71
N LEU A 237 6.42 6.67 -14.27
CA LEU A 237 6.06 5.31 -14.66
C LEU A 237 5.16 5.41 -15.90
N GLN A 238 5.53 4.72 -16.97
CA GLN A 238 4.69 4.58 -18.16
C GLN A 238 4.62 3.12 -18.58
N GLY A 239 3.64 2.76 -19.40
CA GLY A 239 3.54 1.38 -19.83
C GLY A 239 2.42 1.08 -20.81
N TYR A 240 2.31 -0.20 -21.15
CA TYR A 240 1.30 -0.75 -22.05
C TYR A 240 0.79 -2.09 -21.54
N ILE A 241 -0.53 -2.24 -21.48
CA ILE A 241 -1.20 -3.50 -21.17
C ILE A 241 -1.67 -4.13 -22.50
N ALA A 242 -0.99 -5.18 -22.95
CA ALA A 242 -1.44 -5.96 -24.08
C ALA A 242 -2.68 -6.77 -23.72
N GLY A 243 -3.69 -6.77 -24.59
CA GLY A 243 -4.97 -7.43 -24.33
C GLY A 243 -5.90 -6.63 -23.42
N TYR A 244 -5.67 -5.32 -23.26
CA TYR A 244 -6.58 -4.43 -22.54
C TYR A 244 -7.64 -3.80 -23.46
N ASP A 245 -8.82 -3.60 -22.90
CA ASP A 245 -9.91 -2.79 -23.45
C ASP A 245 -10.75 -2.23 -22.30
N GLN A 246 -11.39 -1.07 -22.48
CA GLN A 246 -12.21 -0.43 -21.43
C GLN A 246 -13.42 -1.27 -21.02
N LYS A 247 -13.87 -2.20 -21.87
CA LYS A 247 -14.89 -3.20 -21.54
C LYS A 247 -14.50 -4.12 -20.37
N LEU A 248 -13.23 -4.16 -19.96
CA LEU A 248 -12.78 -4.83 -18.73
C LEU A 248 -13.21 -4.12 -17.44
N GLY A 249 -13.89 -2.96 -17.52
CA GLY A 249 -14.54 -2.32 -16.37
C GLY A 249 -13.64 -1.40 -15.54
N PHE A 250 -12.45 -1.03 -16.03
CA PHE A 250 -11.57 -0.07 -15.36
C PHE A 250 -10.86 0.85 -16.36
N THR A 251 -10.67 2.11 -15.98
CA THR A 251 -10.02 3.14 -16.83
C THR A 251 -8.84 3.82 -16.14
N ASN A 252 -8.57 3.48 -14.88
CA ASN A 252 -7.40 3.91 -14.16
C ASN A 252 -6.94 2.85 -13.14
N GLY A 253 -5.74 3.06 -12.61
CA GLY A 253 -5.15 2.30 -11.53
C GLY A 253 -4.56 3.24 -10.48
N LEU A 254 -3.90 2.65 -9.47
CA LEU A 254 -3.27 3.39 -8.39
C LEU A 254 -1.81 2.97 -8.21
N ILE A 255 -0.96 3.94 -7.86
CA ILE A 255 0.32 3.70 -7.20
C ILE A 255 0.18 4.23 -5.78
N TYR A 256 0.54 3.41 -4.80
CA TYR A 256 0.61 3.82 -3.39
C TYR A 256 2.01 4.39 -3.14
N VAL A 257 2.11 5.72 -3.12
CA VAL A 257 3.39 6.41 -2.95
C VAL A 257 3.66 6.61 -1.47
N SER A 258 4.65 5.90 -0.96
CA SER A 258 5.13 6.03 0.42
C SER A 258 6.43 6.84 0.51
N ASN A 259 6.50 7.68 1.54
CA ASN A 259 7.74 8.24 2.07
C ASN A 259 7.98 7.64 3.46
N ASP A 260 8.68 6.52 3.48
CA ASP A 260 9.01 5.77 4.69
C ASP A 260 9.93 6.55 5.63
N LEU A 261 10.58 7.62 5.16
CA LEU A 261 11.34 8.53 6.01
C LEU A 261 10.42 9.39 6.90
N THR A 262 9.22 9.73 6.45
CA THR A 262 8.33 10.69 7.14
C THR A 262 6.92 10.15 7.44
N ARG A 263 6.63 8.90 7.08
CA ARG A 263 5.30 8.24 7.21
C ARG A 263 4.19 8.92 6.40
N GLU A 264 4.55 9.62 5.33
CA GLU A 264 3.56 10.12 4.37
C GLU A 264 3.25 9.01 3.37
N ASP A 265 1.98 8.66 3.20
CA ASP A 265 1.51 7.68 2.22
C ASP A 265 0.24 8.21 1.58
N TYR A 266 0.16 8.13 0.25
CA TYR A 266 -0.95 8.66 -0.53
C TYR A 266 -1.04 7.97 -1.90
N PRO A 267 -2.25 7.85 -2.46
CA PRO A 267 -2.42 7.24 -3.77
C PRO A 267 -2.19 8.26 -4.88
N MET A 268 -1.59 7.78 -5.98
CA MET A 268 -1.48 8.48 -7.25
C MET A 268 -2.24 7.72 -8.32
N VAL A 269 -3.12 8.40 -9.03
CA VAL A 269 -3.92 7.83 -10.11
C VAL A 269 -3.06 7.64 -11.36
N VAL A 270 -3.07 6.43 -11.87
CA VAL A 270 -2.47 6.06 -13.15
C VAL A 270 -3.57 6.00 -14.19
N THR A 271 -3.60 6.95 -15.12
CA THR A 271 -4.65 7.02 -16.13
C THR A 271 -4.34 6.04 -17.27
N LEU A 272 -5.34 5.25 -17.67
CA LEU A 272 -5.21 4.23 -18.71
C LEU A 272 -5.99 4.65 -19.97
N GLN A 273 -5.30 4.72 -21.09
CA GLN A 273 -5.86 5.09 -22.39
C GLN A 273 -6.60 3.89 -23.00
N PRO A 274 -7.57 4.10 -23.92
CA PRO A 274 -8.33 3.01 -24.56
C PRO A 274 -7.46 1.98 -25.28
N ASN A 275 -6.28 2.36 -25.75
CA ASN A 275 -5.32 1.46 -26.40
C ASN A 275 -4.47 0.66 -25.41
N GLY A 276 -4.64 0.80 -24.09
CA GLY A 276 -3.84 0.11 -23.07
C GLY A 276 -2.58 0.83 -22.63
N ARG A 277 -2.27 2.01 -23.19
CA ARG A 277 -1.15 2.85 -22.72
C ARG A 277 -1.49 3.55 -21.42
N PHE A 278 -0.53 3.66 -20.50
CA PHE A 278 -0.67 4.46 -19.28
C PHE A 278 0.58 5.26 -18.95
N GLU A 279 0.40 6.31 -18.14
CA GLU A 279 1.47 7.14 -17.61
C GLU A 279 1.06 7.68 -16.22
N CYS A 280 2.04 7.81 -15.32
CA CYS A 280 1.90 8.49 -14.04
C CYS A 280 3.24 9.15 -13.65
N LYS A 281 3.19 10.44 -13.33
CA LYS A 281 4.32 11.20 -12.79
C LYS A 281 4.08 11.52 -11.32
N PHE A 282 5.09 11.30 -10.49
CA PHE A 282 5.01 11.54 -9.05
C PHE A 282 6.40 11.82 -8.48
N GLU A 283 6.45 12.44 -7.30
CA GLU A 283 7.71 12.72 -6.61
C GLU A 283 8.13 11.56 -5.71
N VAL A 284 9.43 11.31 -5.63
CA VAL A 284 10.04 10.32 -4.74
C VAL A 284 11.28 10.91 -4.08
N ASN A 285 11.68 10.39 -2.92
CA ASN A 285 12.84 10.88 -2.15
C ASN A 285 14.06 9.97 -2.25
N TYR A 286 13.88 8.75 -2.75
CA TYR A 286 14.88 7.69 -2.83
C TYR A 286 14.40 6.62 -3.84
N PRO A 287 15.30 5.74 -4.33
CA PRO A 287 14.92 4.57 -5.12
C PRO A 287 13.85 3.72 -4.42
N MET A 288 12.80 3.30 -5.13
CA MET A 288 11.74 2.49 -4.53
C MET A 288 11.41 1.27 -5.38
N VAL A 289 11.09 0.16 -4.71
CA VAL A 289 10.28 -0.93 -5.23
C VAL A 289 8.84 -0.68 -4.81
N SER A 290 7.96 -0.47 -5.79
CA SER A 290 6.53 -0.28 -5.55
C SER A 290 5.72 -1.10 -6.53
N SER A 291 4.41 -0.89 -6.59
CA SER A 291 3.50 -1.56 -7.52
C SER A 291 2.48 -0.59 -8.07
N VAL A 292 2.17 -0.74 -9.35
CA VAL A 292 0.95 -0.16 -9.94
C VAL A 292 -0.16 -1.19 -9.82
N VAL A 293 -1.34 -0.75 -9.41
CA VAL A 293 -2.50 -1.60 -9.17
C VAL A 293 -3.56 -1.33 -10.22
N PHE A 294 -3.81 -2.32 -11.07
CA PHE A 294 -4.92 -2.29 -12.03
C PHE A 294 -5.89 -3.42 -11.71
N ASN A 295 -7.15 -3.07 -11.45
CA ASN A 295 -8.21 -4.02 -11.12
C ASN A 295 -7.78 -5.10 -10.10
N ASN A 296 -7.24 -4.68 -8.95
CA ASN A 296 -6.68 -5.52 -7.87
C ASN A 296 -5.40 -6.32 -8.20
N ASN A 297 -4.81 -6.15 -9.38
CA ASN A 297 -3.53 -6.78 -9.73
C ASN A 297 -2.36 -5.85 -9.43
N TRP A 298 -1.50 -6.28 -8.51
CA TRP A 298 -0.32 -5.54 -8.05
C TRP A 298 0.89 -5.85 -8.91
N LEU A 299 1.23 -4.97 -9.84
CA LEU A 299 2.31 -5.15 -10.80
C LEU A 299 3.57 -4.40 -10.32
N PRO A 300 4.65 -5.13 -9.95
CA PRO A 300 5.81 -4.51 -9.32
C PRO A 300 6.64 -3.69 -10.32
N PHE A 301 7.30 -2.65 -9.83
CA PHE A 301 8.32 -1.90 -10.56
C PHE A 301 9.39 -1.36 -9.61
N TYR A 302 10.57 -1.06 -10.17
CA TYR A 302 11.64 -0.33 -9.51
C TYR A 302 11.88 0.98 -10.23
N ILE A 303 12.06 2.08 -9.50
CA ILE A 303 12.32 3.40 -10.08
C ILE A 303 13.19 4.26 -9.16
N GLU A 304 14.00 5.15 -9.73
CA GLU A 304 14.86 6.08 -8.99
C GLU A 304 14.50 7.55 -9.29
N PRO A 305 14.78 8.49 -8.36
CA PRO A 305 14.53 9.91 -8.57
C PRO A 305 15.11 10.41 -9.90
N GLY A 306 14.29 11.04 -10.75
CA GLY A 306 14.67 11.58 -12.05
C GLY A 306 14.52 10.61 -13.23
N GLN A 307 14.09 9.37 -12.98
CA GLN A 307 13.99 8.35 -14.03
C GLN A 307 12.59 8.25 -14.64
N THR A 308 12.57 7.78 -15.88
CA THR A 308 11.38 7.22 -16.53
C THR A 308 11.58 5.72 -16.69
N VAL A 309 10.58 4.93 -16.31
CA VAL A 309 10.58 3.46 -16.51
C VAL A 309 9.35 3.09 -17.33
N THR A 310 9.56 2.33 -18.39
CA THR A 310 8.49 1.77 -19.22
C THR A 310 8.25 0.32 -18.85
N MET A 311 7.00 -0.07 -18.60
CA MET A 311 6.61 -1.46 -18.37
C MET A 311 5.66 -2.01 -19.43
N TYR A 312 5.84 -3.29 -19.76
CA TYR A 312 4.91 -4.07 -20.56
C TYR A 312 4.21 -5.09 -19.68
N VAL A 313 2.89 -5.13 -19.79
CA VAL A 313 2.02 -6.03 -19.03
C VAL A 313 1.25 -6.88 -20.03
N ASP A 314 1.34 -8.20 -19.88
CA ASP A 314 0.52 -9.14 -20.62
C ASP A 314 -0.75 -9.47 -19.82
N TRP A 315 -1.91 -9.07 -20.34
CA TRP A 315 -3.19 -9.37 -19.67
C TRP A 315 -3.45 -10.87 -19.56
N GLU A 316 -2.97 -11.67 -20.51
CA GLU A 316 -3.11 -13.13 -20.44
C GLU A 316 -2.27 -13.75 -19.30
N ALA A 317 -1.16 -13.11 -18.92
CA ALA A 317 -0.40 -13.50 -17.75
C ALA A 317 -1.14 -13.16 -16.43
N ILE A 318 -1.90 -12.06 -16.42
CA ILE A 318 -2.80 -11.72 -15.31
C ILE A 318 -3.93 -12.76 -15.23
N MET A 319 -4.52 -13.16 -16.36
CA MET A 319 -5.52 -14.24 -16.39
C MET A 319 -4.94 -15.58 -15.92
N ALA A 320 -3.69 -15.90 -16.27
CA ALA A 320 -3.02 -17.11 -15.77
C ALA A 320 -2.88 -17.11 -14.23
N ARG A 321 -2.48 -15.97 -13.65
CA ARG A 321 -2.45 -15.78 -12.19
C ARG A 321 -3.84 -15.89 -11.57
N SER A 322 -4.84 -15.26 -12.20
CA SER A 322 -6.23 -15.33 -11.75
C SER A 322 -6.71 -16.78 -11.67
N ARG A 323 -6.51 -17.57 -12.74
CA ARG A 323 -6.85 -19.02 -12.77
C ARG A 323 -6.19 -19.82 -11.67
N ALA A 324 -4.92 -19.53 -11.36
CA ALA A 324 -4.17 -20.28 -10.35
C ALA A 324 -4.76 -20.12 -8.94
N ARG A 325 -5.50 -19.01 -8.69
CA ARG A 325 -5.98 -18.59 -7.35
C ARG A 325 -4.87 -18.66 -6.30
N ASP A 326 -3.64 -18.38 -6.70
CA ASP A 326 -2.46 -18.34 -5.85
C ASP A 326 -1.89 -16.92 -5.89
N TYR A 327 -1.85 -16.28 -4.71
CA TYR A 327 -1.32 -14.94 -4.55
C TYR A 327 0.19 -14.86 -4.89
N ASP A 328 0.90 -15.97 -4.73
CA ASP A 328 2.34 -16.08 -4.99
C ASP A 328 2.63 -16.50 -6.45
N TYR A 329 1.60 -16.67 -7.30
CA TYR A 329 1.80 -17.01 -8.70
C TYR A 329 2.50 -15.85 -9.44
N PRO A 330 3.64 -16.13 -10.12
CA PRO A 330 4.46 -15.10 -10.73
C PRO A 330 3.77 -14.48 -11.95
N TYR A 331 3.94 -13.16 -12.14
CA TYR A 331 3.50 -12.51 -13.38
C TYR A 331 4.48 -12.86 -14.50
N HIS A 332 4.17 -13.90 -15.27
CA HIS A 332 4.90 -14.20 -16.50
C HIS A 332 4.78 -13.04 -17.50
N ASN A 333 5.75 -12.90 -18.41
CA ASN A 333 5.72 -11.90 -19.50
C ASN A 333 5.58 -10.42 -19.08
N LEU A 334 5.97 -10.06 -17.85
CA LEU A 334 6.17 -8.67 -17.41
C LEU A 334 7.58 -8.19 -17.80
N HIS A 335 7.69 -7.08 -18.52
CA HIS A 335 8.96 -6.53 -18.98
C HIS A 335 9.13 -5.06 -18.62
N TYR A 336 10.39 -4.63 -18.55
CA TYR A 336 10.78 -3.27 -18.22
C TYR A 336 11.78 -2.75 -19.25
N MET A 337 11.74 -1.45 -19.49
CA MET A 337 12.68 -0.71 -20.32
C MET A 337 13.02 0.61 -19.60
N GLY A 338 14.26 1.07 -19.76
CA GLY A 338 14.82 2.23 -19.07
C GLY A 338 16.12 1.92 -18.32
N PRO A 339 16.78 2.93 -17.74
CA PRO A 339 18.14 2.80 -17.17
C PRO A 339 18.30 1.75 -16.06
N THR A 340 17.20 1.39 -15.39
CA THR A 340 17.17 0.49 -14.23
C THR A 340 16.27 -0.73 -14.46
N ALA A 341 15.90 -1.03 -15.71
CA ALA A 341 15.06 -2.17 -16.07
C ALA A 341 15.61 -3.51 -15.57
N TYR A 342 16.94 -3.67 -15.60
CA TYR A 342 17.62 -4.86 -15.08
C TYR A 342 17.44 -5.05 -13.57
N ILE A 343 17.41 -3.95 -12.79
CA ILE A 343 17.15 -3.99 -11.35
C ILE A 343 15.70 -4.40 -11.09
N GLY A 344 14.74 -3.81 -11.82
CA GLY A 344 13.33 -4.18 -11.72
C GLY A 344 13.10 -5.67 -12.00
N ARG A 345 13.79 -6.23 -13.01
CA ARG A 345 13.75 -7.67 -13.28
C ARG A 345 14.43 -8.51 -12.20
N ALA A 346 15.59 -8.09 -11.69
CA ALA A 346 16.29 -8.78 -10.62
C ALA A 346 15.42 -8.90 -9.35
N LEU A 347 14.76 -7.81 -8.97
CA LEU A 347 13.90 -7.76 -7.79
C LEU A 347 12.59 -8.51 -7.98
N LYS A 348 12.07 -8.57 -9.20
CA LYS A 348 10.97 -9.48 -9.55
C LYS A 348 11.38 -10.95 -9.30
N TYR A 349 12.54 -11.39 -9.80
CA TYR A 349 13.00 -12.76 -9.55
C TYR A 349 13.25 -13.04 -8.06
N ALA A 350 13.81 -12.08 -7.33
CA ALA A 350 13.97 -12.20 -5.89
C ALA A 350 12.62 -12.42 -5.18
N ASN A 351 11.60 -11.65 -5.56
CA ASN A 351 10.24 -11.79 -5.02
C ASN A 351 9.62 -13.17 -5.32
N ASP A 352 9.87 -13.72 -6.51
CA ASP A 352 9.36 -15.05 -6.89
C ASP A 352 10.08 -16.20 -6.14
N LEU A 353 11.31 -15.96 -5.65
CA LEU A 353 12.12 -16.95 -4.94
C LEU A 353 11.84 -16.98 -3.42
N PHE A 354 11.55 -15.82 -2.82
CA PHE A 354 11.40 -15.69 -1.37
C PHE A 354 9.93 -15.80 -0.96
N VAL A 355 9.40 -17.02 -0.97
CA VAL A 355 7.99 -17.30 -0.66
C VAL A 355 7.80 -17.68 0.80
N PHE A 356 6.91 -16.98 1.51
CA PHE A 356 6.45 -17.33 2.87
C PHE A 356 4.91 -17.34 2.89
N ARG A 357 4.30 -18.52 2.75
CA ARG A 357 2.84 -18.65 2.65
C ARG A 357 2.14 -18.21 3.94
N TYR A 358 1.07 -17.43 3.80
CA TYR A 358 0.31 -16.88 4.92
C TYR A 358 -0.30 -17.97 5.82
N GLU A 359 -0.84 -19.04 5.22
CA GLU A 359 -1.45 -20.14 5.97
C GLU A 359 -0.42 -20.86 6.86
N ASP A 360 0.76 -21.13 6.31
CA ASP A 360 1.89 -21.70 7.06
C ASP A 360 2.31 -20.77 8.20
N PHE A 361 2.42 -19.46 7.92
CA PHE A 361 2.77 -18.46 8.93
C PHE A 361 1.75 -18.41 10.07
N SER A 362 0.45 -18.31 9.74
CA SER A 362 -0.62 -18.26 10.73
C SER A 362 -0.63 -19.51 11.60
N LYS A 363 -0.37 -20.69 11.02
CA LYS A 363 -0.23 -21.93 11.78
C LYS A 363 0.97 -21.89 12.72
N MET A 364 2.14 -21.49 12.22
CA MET A 364 3.36 -21.36 13.02
C MET A 364 3.16 -20.39 14.21
N GLN A 365 2.49 -19.25 14.00
CA GLN A 365 2.21 -18.27 15.05
C GLN A 365 1.40 -18.85 16.22
N LYS A 366 0.54 -19.83 15.96
CA LYS A 366 -0.34 -20.48 16.95
C LYS A 366 0.30 -21.70 17.62
N GLU A 367 1.20 -22.39 16.92
CA GLU A 367 1.70 -23.72 17.30
C GLU A 367 3.16 -23.74 17.76
N LEU A 368 3.98 -22.73 17.42
CA LEU A 368 5.40 -22.69 17.76
C LEU A 368 5.71 -21.67 18.87
N THR A 369 6.69 -21.98 19.71
CA THR A 369 7.34 -20.98 20.58
C THR A 369 8.32 -20.11 19.76
N PRO A 370 8.77 -18.94 20.25
CA PRO A 370 9.76 -18.11 19.54
C PRO A 370 11.06 -18.85 19.17
N THR A 371 11.57 -19.71 20.06
CA THR A 371 12.75 -20.54 19.79
C THR A 371 12.46 -21.55 18.68
N GLN A 372 11.35 -22.28 18.77
CA GLN A 372 10.96 -23.27 17.76
C GLN A 372 10.69 -22.62 16.39
N PHE A 373 10.12 -21.41 16.36
CA PHE A 373 9.92 -20.66 15.13
C PHE A 373 11.25 -20.28 14.48
N THR A 374 12.20 -19.76 15.28
CA THR A 374 13.57 -19.45 14.80
C THR A 374 14.22 -20.69 14.18
N GLU A 375 14.21 -21.82 14.88
CA GLU A 375 14.78 -23.10 14.40
C GLU A 375 14.06 -23.61 13.14
N ARG A 376 12.73 -23.50 13.08
CA ARG A 376 11.93 -23.93 11.94
C ARG A 376 12.23 -23.11 10.68
N CYS A 377 12.44 -21.81 10.83
CA CYS A 377 12.65 -20.90 9.71
C CYS A 377 14.11 -20.76 9.29
N GLU A 378 15.09 -21.12 10.14
CA GLU A 378 16.51 -21.00 9.83
C GLU A 378 16.92 -21.63 8.48
N PRO A 379 16.53 -22.88 8.14
CA PRO A 379 16.91 -23.49 6.87
C PRO A 379 16.31 -22.74 5.67
N MET A 380 15.10 -22.21 5.82
CA MET A 380 14.42 -21.44 4.78
C MET A 380 15.09 -20.09 4.55
N PHE A 381 15.41 -19.36 5.63
CA PHE A 381 16.10 -18.08 5.51
C PHE A 381 17.51 -18.22 4.96
N ARG A 382 18.24 -19.26 5.38
CA ARG A 382 19.56 -19.60 4.79
C ARG A 382 19.44 -19.85 3.29
N ARG A 383 18.45 -20.65 2.87
CA ARG A 383 18.17 -20.90 1.45
C ARG A 383 17.88 -19.61 0.68
N TRP A 384 17.12 -18.67 1.24
CA TRP A 384 16.86 -17.38 0.59
C TRP A 384 18.15 -16.58 0.39
N SER A 385 19.03 -16.53 1.39
CA SER A 385 20.34 -15.87 1.26
C SER A 385 21.20 -16.53 0.17
N GLU A 386 21.27 -17.88 0.15
CA GLU A 386 21.99 -18.63 -0.88
C GLU A 386 21.40 -18.41 -2.29
N GLN A 387 20.07 -18.32 -2.40
CA GLN A 387 19.37 -18.01 -3.64
C GLN A 387 19.64 -16.58 -4.10
N ALA A 388 19.68 -15.61 -3.18
CA ALA A 388 20.05 -14.23 -3.46
C ALA A 388 21.49 -14.15 -4.00
N ASP A 389 22.44 -14.80 -3.33
CA ASP A 389 23.84 -14.85 -3.74
C ASP A 389 24.01 -15.55 -5.10
N SER A 390 23.29 -16.66 -5.32
CA SER A 390 23.28 -17.37 -6.60
C SER A 390 22.71 -16.50 -7.72
N LEU A 391 21.62 -15.76 -7.45
CA LEU A 391 21.02 -14.85 -8.42
C LEU A 391 22.00 -13.72 -8.76
N VAL A 392 22.70 -13.16 -7.77
CA VAL A 392 23.75 -12.16 -7.98
C VAL A 392 24.89 -12.72 -8.82
N ALA A 393 25.39 -13.92 -8.51
CA ALA A 393 26.52 -14.53 -9.20
C ALA A 393 26.19 -14.92 -10.65
N VAL A 394 25.08 -15.63 -10.87
CA VAL A 394 24.68 -16.12 -12.20
C VAL A 394 24.40 -14.98 -13.17
N ASN A 395 23.80 -13.88 -12.68
CA ASN A 395 23.50 -12.72 -13.51
C ASN A 395 24.60 -11.65 -13.46
N GLY A 396 25.71 -11.92 -12.75
CA GLY A 396 26.85 -11.02 -12.56
C GLY A 396 26.44 -9.62 -12.10
N TYR A 397 25.51 -9.52 -11.15
CA TYR A 397 25.10 -8.25 -10.57
C TYR A 397 26.23 -7.67 -9.71
N VAL A 398 26.44 -6.36 -9.83
CA VAL A 398 27.38 -5.59 -9.01
C VAL A 398 26.68 -4.39 -8.38
N GLY A 399 27.33 -3.77 -7.39
CA GLY A 399 26.87 -2.51 -6.80
C GLY A 399 25.44 -2.56 -6.24
N LYS A 400 24.61 -1.61 -6.65
CA LYS A 400 23.23 -1.38 -6.22
C LYS A 400 22.34 -2.58 -6.48
N ALA A 401 22.42 -3.20 -7.65
CA ALA A 401 21.59 -4.35 -7.98
C ALA A 401 21.88 -5.54 -7.06
N ALA A 402 23.17 -5.82 -6.80
CA ALA A 402 23.57 -6.88 -5.88
C ALA A 402 23.10 -6.59 -4.45
N ARG A 403 23.28 -5.34 -3.98
CA ARG A 403 22.83 -4.91 -2.65
C ARG A 403 21.32 -5.03 -2.49
N LEU A 404 20.52 -4.54 -3.46
CA LEU A 404 19.06 -4.59 -3.40
C LEU A 404 18.54 -6.04 -3.35
N VAL A 405 19.10 -6.95 -4.17
CA VAL A 405 18.71 -8.38 -4.15
C VAL A 405 19.02 -9.03 -2.80
N LYS A 406 20.20 -8.78 -2.23
CA LYS A 406 20.57 -9.32 -0.91
C LYS A 406 19.73 -8.72 0.21
N ASN A 407 19.51 -7.40 0.17
CA ASN A 407 18.69 -6.69 1.15
C ASN A 407 17.26 -7.21 1.15
N ALA A 408 16.67 -7.53 -0.01
CA ALA A 408 15.31 -8.08 -0.09
C ALA A 408 15.15 -9.38 0.72
N ALA A 409 16.11 -10.31 0.64
CA ALA A 409 16.07 -11.54 1.43
C ALA A 409 16.15 -11.25 2.95
N MET A 410 17.07 -10.36 3.34
CA MET A 410 17.34 -10.05 4.74
C MET A 410 16.19 -9.27 5.39
N ILE A 411 15.65 -8.26 4.70
CA ILE A 411 14.54 -7.44 5.20
C ILE A 411 13.28 -8.30 5.31
N PHE A 412 13.02 -9.19 4.34
CA PHE A 412 11.87 -10.08 4.42
C PHE A 412 11.97 -11.05 5.60
N GLN A 413 13.17 -11.60 5.86
CA GLN A 413 13.46 -12.38 7.07
C GLN A 413 13.20 -11.55 8.34
N GLY A 414 13.83 -10.38 8.47
CA GLY A 414 13.71 -9.53 9.66
C GLY A 414 12.27 -9.10 9.93
N TYR A 415 11.52 -8.78 8.87
CA TYR A 415 10.10 -8.51 8.94
C TYR A 415 9.34 -9.70 9.53
N LYS A 416 9.50 -10.92 9.00
CA LYS A 416 8.80 -12.12 9.50
C LYS A 416 9.16 -12.48 10.93
N MET A 417 10.41 -12.28 11.33
CA MET A 417 10.85 -12.46 12.71
C MET A 417 10.15 -11.49 13.68
N LEU A 418 10.02 -10.21 13.32
CA LEU A 418 9.33 -9.24 14.17
C LEU A 418 7.81 -9.45 14.19
N ASP A 419 7.20 -9.74 13.04
CA ASP A 419 5.74 -9.96 12.89
C ASP A 419 5.29 -11.16 13.73
N PHE A 420 6.12 -12.22 13.79
CA PHE A 420 5.81 -13.42 14.58
C PHE A 420 5.56 -13.12 16.06
N VAL A 421 6.43 -12.34 16.72
CA VAL A 421 6.28 -12.03 18.15
C VAL A 421 5.19 -11.00 18.42
N MET A 422 4.98 -10.05 17.51
CA MET A 422 4.01 -8.97 17.69
C MET A 422 2.55 -9.45 17.68
N ASP A 423 2.20 -10.40 16.82
CA ASP A 423 0.81 -10.90 16.74
C ASP A 423 0.44 -11.85 17.89
N ARG A 424 1.43 -12.41 18.59
CA ARG A 424 1.18 -13.42 19.63
C ARG A 424 0.44 -12.88 20.84
N ASP A 425 0.59 -11.61 21.18
CA ASP A 425 -0.17 -10.98 22.27
C ASP A 425 -1.66 -10.85 21.92
N TYR A 426 -1.99 -10.68 20.64
CA TYR A 426 -3.36 -10.73 20.17
C TYR A 426 -3.89 -12.17 20.21
N LEU A 427 -3.16 -13.13 19.64
CA LEU A 427 -3.56 -14.54 19.60
C LEU A 427 -3.72 -15.14 21.01
N ALA A 428 -2.86 -14.78 21.97
CA ALA A 428 -2.97 -15.23 23.35
C ALA A 428 -4.23 -14.69 24.06
N ARG A 429 -4.73 -13.51 23.66
CA ARG A 429 -5.98 -12.95 24.18
C ARG A 429 -7.20 -13.69 23.62
N GLU A 430 -7.14 -14.13 22.36
CA GLU A 430 -8.19 -14.94 21.73
C GLU A 430 -8.22 -16.38 22.28
N ASN A 431 -7.05 -16.98 22.52
CA ASN A 431 -6.92 -18.35 23.00
C ASN A 431 -6.07 -18.44 24.28
N LYS A 432 -6.71 -18.15 25.42
CA LYS A 432 -6.06 -18.03 26.74
C LYS A 432 -5.47 -19.33 27.27
N ASP A 433 -5.98 -20.48 26.81
CA ASP A 433 -5.58 -21.81 27.28
C ASP A 433 -4.41 -22.40 26.49
N ASN A 434 -3.99 -21.75 25.40
CA ASN A 434 -2.86 -22.22 24.60
C ASN A 434 -1.52 -21.91 25.31
N GLU A 435 -0.91 -22.93 25.91
CA GLU A 435 0.38 -22.84 26.61
C GLU A 435 1.53 -22.36 25.72
N VAL A 436 1.51 -22.68 24.42
CA VAL A 436 2.55 -22.22 23.49
C VAL A 436 2.53 -20.70 23.36
N LEU A 437 1.35 -20.08 23.29
CA LEU A 437 1.19 -18.63 23.17
C LEU A 437 1.63 -17.86 24.43
N LYS A 438 1.72 -18.54 25.57
CA LYS A 438 2.23 -17.97 26.83
C LYS A 438 3.76 -17.83 26.83
N VAL A 439 4.46 -18.65 26.04
CA VAL A 439 5.92 -18.57 25.92
C VAL A 439 6.32 -17.30 25.17
N LYS A 440 7.12 -16.47 25.84
CA LYS A 440 7.67 -15.21 25.32
C LYS A 440 9.12 -15.39 24.87
N GLU A 441 9.51 -14.53 23.95
CA GLU A 441 10.87 -14.42 23.42
C GLU A 441 11.83 -13.84 24.47
N ASP A 442 13.07 -14.33 24.47
CA ASP A 442 14.18 -13.71 25.20
C ASP A 442 15.01 -12.83 24.26
N SER A 443 16.10 -12.25 24.77
CA SER A 443 16.95 -11.36 23.98
C SER A 443 17.67 -12.03 22.82
N THR A 444 17.94 -13.34 22.91
CA THR A 444 18.63 -14.08 21.86
C THR A 444 17.80 -14.16 20.59
N TYR A 445 16.46 -14.11 20.72
CA TYR A 445 15.54 -14.03 19.58
C TYR A 445 15.84 -12.83 18.68
N TYR A 446 16.31 -11.71 19.24
CA TYR A 446 16.57 -10.47 18.50
C TYR A 446 17.98 -10.38 17.91
N HIS A 447 18.82 -11.40 18.08
CA HIS A 447 20.20 -11.40 17.55
C HIS A 447 20.28 -11.23 16.02
N PHE A 448 19.22 -11.60 15.27
CA PHE A 448 19.18 -11.38 13.82
C PHE A 448 19.31 -9.90 13.43
N LEU A 449 18.91 -8.96 14.30
CA LEU A 449 19.03 -7.52 14.05
C LEU A 449 20.48 -7.08 13.82
N ARG A 450 21.46 -7.78 14.41
CA ARG A 450 22.89 -7.50 14.22
C ARG A 450 23.39 -7.83 12.81
N GLN A 451 22.66 -8.70 12.11
CA GLN A 451 23.01 -9.11 10.75
C GLN A 451 22.28 -8.25 9.71
N MET A 452 21.22 -7.52 10.08
CA MET A 452 20.42 -6.73 9.15
C MET A 452 21.21 -5.56 8.54
N PRO A 453 20.92 -5.16 7.28
CA PRO A 453 21.63 -4.09 6.57
C PRO A 453 21.18 -2.68 7.02
N LEU A 454 21.10 -2.44 8.33
CA LEU A 454 20.47 -1.24 8.93
C LEU A 454 21.22 0.06 8.65
N ASN A 455 22.47 -0.02 8.17
CA ASN A 455 23.24 1.14 7.72
C ASN A 455 23.29 1.29 6.19
N ASP A 456 22.74 0.35 5.44
CA ASP A 456 22.68 0.44 3.98
C ASP A 456 21.58 1.44 3.58
N SER A 457 21.95 2.50 2.87
CA SER A 457 20.99 3.51 2.41
C SER A 457 19.93 3.00 1.44
N LEU A 458 20.16 1.88 0.75
CA LEU A 458 19.19 1.25 -0.14
C LEU A 458 18.15 0.41 0.61
N ILE A 459 18.27 0.25 1.93
CA ILE A 459 17.28 -0.50 2.73
C ILE A 459 15.87 0.07 2.55
N VAL A 460 15.75 1.39 2.36
CA VAL A 460 14.47 2.10 2.17
C VAL A 460 13.77 1.78 0.85
N ALA A 461 14.50 1.21 -0.12
CA ALA A 461 13.96 0.87 -1.43
C ALA A 461 13.13 -0.41 -1.39
N ASP A 462 13.33 -1.26 -0.39
CA ASP A 462 12.67 -2.55 -0.30
C ASP A 462 11.19 -2.43 0.04
N ARG A 463 10.37 -3.23 -0.64
CA ARG A 463 8.90 -3.21 -0.48
C ARG A 463 8.42 -3.57 0.93
N HIS A 464 9.20 -4.32 1.70
CA HIS A 464 8.87 -4.73 3.06
C HIS A 464 9.44 -3.77 4.11
N PHE A 465 10.28 -2.81 3.71
CA PHE A 465 10.93 -1.89 4.64
C PHE A 465 9.94 -1.12 5.51
N SER A 466 8.85 -0.60 4.91
CA SER A 466 7.82 0.15 5.65
C SER A 466 7.23 -0.64 6.82
N THR A 467 6.96 -1.93 6.59
CA THR A 467 6.45 -2.84 7.62
C THR A 467 7.57 -3.21 8.60
N PHE A 468 8.76 -3.55 8.11
CA PHE A 468 9.92 -3.87 8.94
C PHE A 468 10.23 -2.75 9.95
N ILE A 469 10.38 -1.51 9.48
CA ILE A 469 10.68 -0.38 10.37
C ILE A 469 9.52 -0.09 11.32
N ASN A 470 8.26 -0.24 10.89
CA ASN A 470 7.11 -0.11 11.77
C ASN A 470 7.17 -1.14 12.91
N ARG A 471 7.43 -2.42 12.60
CA ARG A 471 7.55 -3.47 13.61
C ARG A 471 8.74 -3.23 14.53
N LEU A 472 9.86 -2.76 13.99
CA LEU A 472 11.05 -2.39 14.77
C LEU A 472 10.76 -1.24 15.74
N GLU A 473 9.98 -0.24 15.32
CA GLU A 473 9.58 0.91 16.15
C GLU A 473 8.70 0.53 17.35
N TYR A 474 7.95 -0.58 17.27
CA TYR A 474 6.98 -1.01 18.28
C TYR A 474 7.33 -2.34 18.95
N MET A 475 8.50 -2.92 18.65
CA MET A 475 8.94 -4.15 19.31
C MET A 475 9.20 -3.94 20.80
N ASN A 476 9.20 -5.04 21.57
CA ASN A 476 9.53 -5.01 22.98
C ASN A 476 11.06 -4.88 23.20
N PHE A 477 11.56 -3.65 23.17
CA PHE A 477 12.97 -3.37 23.40
C PHE A 477 13.50 -3.85 24.76
N ALA A 478 12.67 -3.91 25.79
CA ALA A 478 13.11 -4.38 27.11
C ALA A 478 13.53 -5.86 27.06
N ARG A 479 12.76 -6.70 26.34
CA ARG A 479 13.15 -8.10 26.09
C ARG A 479 14.36 -8.21 25.18
N ALA A 480 14.41 -7.40 24.11
CA ALA A 480 15.50 -7.44 23.14
C ALA A 480 16.87 -7.11 23.74
N MET A 481 16.92 -6.22 24.73
CA MET A 481 18.15 -5.84 25.44
C MET A 481 18.67 -6.92 26.40
N GLY A 482 17.92 -8.02 26.59
CA GLY A 482 18.10 -8.91 27.72
C GLY A 482 17.54 -8.24 28.96
N ASP A 483 17.02 -9.03 29.90
CA ASP A 483 16.50 -8.52 31.16
C ASP A 483 17.64 -7.93 32.01
N THR A 484 18.09 -6.74 31.61
CA THR A 484 19.06 -5.88 32.31
C THR A 484 18.30 -4.78 33.05
N THR A 485 16.98 -4.85 33.09
CA THR A 485 16.14 -4.00 33.90
C THR A 485 14.79 -4.68 34.13
N THR A 486 14.71 -5.42 35.23
CA THR A 486 13.55 -5.27 36.10
C THR A 486 13.48 -3.80 36.54
N VAL A 487 13.01 -2.92 35.66
CA VAL A 487 12.05 -1.94 36.15
C VAL A 487 10.80 -2.78 36.32
N GLU A 488 10.60 -3.32 37.52
CA GLU A 488 9.34 -3.95 37.87
C GLU A 488 8.25 -2.93 37.52
N MET A 489 7.53 -3.15 36.42
CA MET A 489 6.42 -2.29 36.03
C MET A 489 5.43 -2.34 37.18
N GLY A 490 5.25 -1.18 37.82
CA GLY A 490 4.55 -1.11 39.09
C GLY A 490 5.42 -0.61 40.23
N LYS A 491 6.76 -0.50 40.13
CA LYS A 491 7.60 0.06 41.21
C LYS A 491 8.45 1.27 40.78
N ILE A 492 8.60 2.24 41.67
CA ILE A 492 9.44 3.44 41.49
C ILE A 492 10.42 3.61 42.66
N ALA A 493 11.57 4.22 42.40
CA ALA A 493 12.45 4.71 43.45
C ALA A 493 11.83 5.97 44.08
N TYR A 494 11.50 5.90 45.37
CA TYR A 494 10.86 6.97 46.14
C TYR A 494 11.77 7.39 47.30
N LYS A 495 12.19 8.66 47.32
CA LYS A 495 12.97 9.24 48.42
C LYS A 495 12.04 9.87 49.45
N TYR A 496 12.09 9.37 50.68
CA TYR A 496 11.31 9.94 51.77
C TYR A 496 11.96 11.25 52.25
N PRO A 497 11.17 12.30 52.51
CA PRO A 497 11.70 13.56 53.02
C PRO A 497 12.30 13.37 54.42
N GLU A 498 13.36 14.12 54.77
CA GLU A 498 14.01 14.03 56.08
C GLU A 498 13.08 14.43 57.23
N LYS A 499 12.11 15.30 56.96
CA LYS A 499 11.00 15.61 57.86
C LYS A 499 9.73 15.10 57.20
N SER A 500 8.85 14.44 57.95
CA SER A 500 7.58 13.97 57.41
C SER A 500 6.53 15.07 57.47
N VAL A 501 5.79 15.25 56.37
CA VAL A 501 4.64 16.18 56.30
C VAL A 501 3.59 15.83 57.36
N LEU A 502 3.29 14.54 57.54
CA LEU A 502 2.29 14.09 58.51
C LEU A 502 2.75 14.34 59.95
N THR A 503 4.05 14.27 60.22
CA THR A 503 4.63 14.63 61.52
C THR A 503 4.52 16.13 61.78
N TYR A 504 4.74 16.94 60.75
CA TYR A 504 4.52 18.38 60.85
C TYR A 504 3.05 18.73 61.10
N LEU A 505 2.12 18.13 60.36
CA LEU A 505 0.68 18.34 60.58
C LEU A 505 0.27 17.96 62.00
N LYS A 506 0.72 16.79 62.49
CA LYS A 506 0.44 16.34 63.86
C LYS A 506 1.01 17.26 64.93
N LYS A 507 2.24 17.75 64.73
CA LYS A 507 2.88 18.73 65.62
C LYS A 507 2.12 20.06 65.67
N ASN A 508 1.44 20.42 64.58
CA ASN A 508 0.61 21.60 64.46
C ASN A 508 -0.89 21.34 64.75
N GLY A 509 -1.20 20.30 65.55
CA GLY A 509 -2.53 20.08 66.10
C GLY A 509 -3.50 19.28 65.21
N VAL A 510 -3.05 18.73 64.09
CA VAL A 510 -3.89 17.89 63.23
C VAL A 510 -4.05 16.50 63.83
N VAL A 511 -5.30 16.07 64.04
CA VAL A 511 -5.63 14.69 64.43
C VAL A 511 -5.60 13.79 63.20
N LEU A 512 -4.66 12.86 63.16
CA LEU A 512 -4.49 11.90 62.06
C LEU A 512 -5.40 10.66 62.26
N THR A 513 -5.93 10.13 61.17
CA THR A 513 -6.62 8.83 61.19
C THR A 513 -5.63 7.70 61.50
N PRO A 514 -6.09 6.51 61.91
CA PRO A 514 -5.20 5.36 62.14
C PRO A 514 -4.33 5.01 60.92
N GLU A 515 -4.88 5.17 59.71
CA GLU A 515 -4.18 4.95 58.45
C GLU A 515 -3.11 6.03 58.19
N GLN A 516 -3.44 7.30 58.38
CA GLN A 516 -2.48 8.41 58.29
C GLN A 516 -1.39 8.33 59.36
N GLU A 517 -1.71 7.84 60.56
CA GLU A 517 -0.73 7.63 61.64
C GLU A 517 0.26 6.51 61.29
N LYS A 518 -0.20 5.46 60.58
CA LYS A 518 0.66 4.41 60.04
C LYS A 518 1.58 4.97 58.94
N MET A 519 1.04 5.75 58.01
CA MET A 519 1.82 6.44 56.96
C MET A 519 2.86 7.39 57.56
N ARG A 520 2.51 8.12 58.63
CA ARG A 520 3.43 9.02 59.33
C ARG A 520 4.62 8.25 59.91
N LYS A 521 4.36 7.17 60.64
CA LYS A 521 5.42 6.34 61.25
C LYS A 521 6.34 5.72 60.20
N ASP A 522 5.78 5.17 59.14
CA ASP A 522 6.56 4.61 58.02
C ASP A 522 7.44 5.69 57.36
N SER A 523 6.90 6.91 57.20
CA SER A 523 7.65 8.05 56.68
C SER A 523 8.77 8.52 57.61
N GLU A 524 8.64 8.38 58.92
CA GLU A 524 9.70 8.73 59.90
C GLU A 524 10.82 7.69 59.91
N GLU A 525 10.49 6.40 59.85
CA GLU A 525 11.49 5.32 59.83
C GLU A 525 12.38 5.35 58.57
N ARG A 526 11.80 5.85 57.47
CA ARG A 526 12.45 5.93 56.15
C ARG A 526 12.99 7.33 55.82
N ALA A 527 12.87 8.29 56.73
CA ALA A 527 13.29 9.68 56.51
C ALA A 527 14.70 9.77 55.89
N GLY A 528 14.83 10.51 54.78
CA GLY A 528 16.08 10.71 54.05
C GLY A 528 16.55 9.53 53.19
N LYS A 529 15.93 8.35 53.30
CA LYS A 529 16.29 7.15 52.51
C LYS A 529 15.50 7.09 51.20
N THR A 530 16.16 6.56 50.17
CA THR A 530 15.52 6.17 48.91
C THR A 530 15.20 4.69 48.95
N VAL A 531 13.94 4.32 48.72
CA VAL A 531 13.48 2.92 48.68
C VAL A 531 12.63 2.69 47.43
N THR A 532 12.54 1.43 47.01
CA THR A 532 11.65 1.02 45.92
C THR A 532 10.22 0.83 46.45
N ARG A 533 9.22 1.48 45.83
CA ARG A 533 7.80 1.43 46.22
C ARG A 533 6.90 1.07 45.05
N GLU A 534 5.78 0.40 45.32
CA GLU A 534 4.74 0.12 44.33
C GLU A 534 3.93 1.40 43.97
N ILE A 535 3.75 1.67 42.68
CA ILE A 535 2.92 2.72 42.07
C ILE A 535 1.46 2.54 42.49
N SER A 536 0.97 1.30 42.60
CA SER A 536 -0.40 1.03 43.05
C SER A 536 -0.65 1.50 44.48
N GLU A 537 0.34 1.37 45.38
CA GLU A 537 0.28 1.93 46.74
C GLU A 537 0.26 3.46 46.72
N LEU A 538 1.10 4.08 45.89
CA LEU A 538 1.16 5.54 45.76
C LEU A 538 -0.13 6.13 45.17
N ILE A 539 -0.76 5.42 44.22
CA ILE A 539 -2.07 5.78 43.68
C ILE A 539 -3.14 5.66 44.76
N ALA A 540 -3.14 4.59 45.56
CA ALA A 540 -4.09 4.42 46.66
C ALA A 540 -3.94 5.53 47.72
N GLU A 541 -2.72 5.99 47.98
CA GLU A 541 -2.43 7.12 48.89
C GLU A 541 -2.85 8.49 48.33
N THR A 542 -3.06 8.61 47.00
CA THR A 542 -3.32 9.90 46.34
C THR A 542 -4.57 10.58 46.89
N LYS A 543 -5.64 9.81 47.12
CA LYS A 543 -6.90 10.33 47.66
C LYS A 543 -6.74 10.86 49.10
N ILE A 544 -5.94 10.18 49.92
CA ILE A 544 -5.62 10.61 51.29
C ILE A 544 -4.83 11.93 51.27
N TRP A 545 -3.87 12.04 50.35
CA TRP A 545 -3.08 13.25 50.19
C TRP A 545 -3.87 14.44 49.62
N GLU A 546 -4.82 14.20 48.72
CA GLU A 546 -5.74 15.22 48.22
C GLU A 546 -6.63 15.77 49.33
N GLU A 547 -7.29 14.89 50.09
CA GLU A 547 -8.13 15.28 51.23
C GLU A 547 -7.34 16.06 52.30
N LEU A 548 -6.12 15.63 52.62
CA LEU A 548 -5.26 16.33 53.58
C LEU A 548 -4.78 17.69 53.07
N ARG A 549 -4.40 17.79 51.79
CA ARG A 549 -3.95 19.06 51.19
C ARG A 549 -5.06 20.08 51.10
N GLU A 550 -6.27 19.65 50.78
CA GLU A 550 -7.43 20.53 50.70
C GLU A 550 -7.84 21.00 52.09
N LYS A 551 -7.90 20.09 53.07
CA LYS A 551 -8.32 20.41 54.44
C LYS A 551 -7.30 21.24 55.23
N TYR A 552 -6.01 21.08 54.98
CA TYR A 552 -4.92 21.71 55.76
C TYR A 552 -3.96 22.53 54.91
N LYS A 553 -4.47 23.15 53.84
CA LYS A 553 -3.69 23.89 52.83
C LYS A 553 -2.65 24.83 53.44
N ASP A 554 -3.04 25.64 54.43
CA ASP A 554 -2.16 26.63 55.06
C ASP A 554 -0.97 25.97 55.80
N LEU A 555 -1.19 24.83 56.44
CA LEU A 555 -0.13 24.06 57.10
C LEU A 555 0.80 23.38 56.08
N PHE A 556 0.28 22.96 54.93
CA PHE A 556 1.11 22.44 53.83
C PHE A 556 1.98 23.54 53.19
N GLU A 557 1.49 24.78 53.13
CA GLU A 557 2.28 25.93 52.68
C GLU A 557 3.34 26.32 53.72
N ALA A 558 3.00 26.33 55.01
CA ALA A 558 3.95 26.58 56.10
C ALA A 558 5.05 25.50 56.15
N TYR A 559 4.67 24.23 56.03
CA TYR A 559 5.63 23.11 55.95
C TYR A 559 6.62 23.26 54.80
N ARG A 560 6.15 23.71 53.62
CA ARG A 560 7.02 23.94 52.46
C ARG A 560 8.00 25.07 52.73
N LYS A 561 7.53 26.21 53.26
CA LYS A 561 8.39 27.34 53.64
C LYS A 561 9.46 26.97 54.67
N GLU A 562 9.13 26.11 55.63
CA GLU A 562 10.07 25.67 56.69
C GLU A 562 11.12 24.65 56.21
N ASN A 563 10.96 24.06 55.03
CA ASN A 563 11.83 23.00 54.52
C ASN A 563 12.44 23.30 53.14
N GLU A 564 12.41 24.56 52.68
CA GLU A 564 13.18 25.02 51.53
C GLU A 564 14.69 25.04 51.87
N VAL A 565 15.46 24.17 51.22
CA VAL A 565 16.91 24.32 51.11
C VAL A 565 17.18 25.37 50.04
N MET A 566 17.96 26.40 50.36
CA MET A 566 18.40 27.44 49.41
C MET A 566 19.06 26.81 48.18
N ASP A 567 18.37 26.85 47.04
CA ASP A 567 18.97 27.34 45.80
C ASP A 567 18.09 28.52 45.36
N GLY A 568 18.69 29.71 45.35
CA GLY A 568 17.96 30.96 45.25
C GLY A 568 17.30 31.16 43.90
N VAL A 569 15.98 31.04 43.85
CA VAL A 569 15.08 31.90 43.06
C VAL A 569 13.79 32.05 43.85
N SER A 570 13.49 33.25 44.34
CA SER A 570 12.15 33.61 44.77
C SER A 570 11.25 33.63 43.54
N VAL A 571 10.46 32.58 43.32
CA VAL A 571 9.43 32.59 42.29
C VAL A 571 8.12 32.99 42.95
N SER A 572 7.77 34.28 42.84
CA SER A 572 6.35 34.59 42.63
C SER A 572 5.93 33.74 41.45
N ILE A 573 5.01 32.78 41.63
CA ILE A 573 4.53 31.95 40.53
C ILE A 573 3.73 32.86 39.60
N ASP A 574 4.46 33.47 38.67
CA ASP A 574 3.91 33.99 37.44
C ASP A 574 3.41 32.77 36.69
N GLU A 575 2.10 32.71 36.44
CA GLU A 575 1.47 31.61 35.69
C GLU A 575 2.14 31.42 34.32
N ASN A 576 2.76 32.47 33.76
CA ASN A 576 3.55 32.40 32.53
C ASN A 576 4.86 31.59 32.72
N GLN A 577 5.56 31.74 33.85
CA GLN A 577 6.79 31.00 34.13
C GLN A 577 6.50 29.50 34.31
N LYS A 578 5.39 29.17 34.98
CA LYS A 578 4.91 27.78 35.12
C LYS A 578 4.56 27.17 33.76
N ALA A 579 3.86 27.92 32.90
CA ALA A 579 3.54 27.48 31.55
C ALA A 579 4.81 27.28 30.69
N GLU A 580 5.81 28.15 30.81
CA GLU A 580 7.11 27.99 30.15
C GLU A 580 7.88 26.76 30.65
N ASP A 581 7.88 26.50 31.96
CA ASP A 581 8.55 25.34 32.55
C ASP A 581 7.86 24.02 32.17
N GLU A 582 6.52 23.98 32.16
CA GLU A 582 5.74 22.84 31.66
C GLU A 582 5.99 22.60 30.16
N LYS A 583 6.09 23.67 29.36
CA LYS A 583 6.44 23.60 27.93
C LYS A 583 7.86 23.04 27.73
N ARG A 584 8.85 23.52 28.50
CA ARG A 584 10.23 23.00 28.46
C ARG A 584 10.31 21.53 28.88
N MET A 585 9.55 21.15 29.90
CA MET A 585 9.46 19.76 30.37
C MET A 585 8.89 18.85 29.27
N LYS A 586 7.77 19.22 28.65
CA LYS A 586 7.20 18.47 27.51
C LYS A 586 8.19 18.29 26.36
N ILE A 587 8.90 19.34 25.96
CA ILE A 587 9.92 19.26 24.90
C ILE A 587 11.05 18.30 25.28
N ASN A 588 11.51 18.35 26.53
CA ASN A 588 12.53 17.43 27.04
C ASN A 588 12.04 15.98 27.08
N ASP A 589 10.77 15.76 27.45
CA ASP A 589 10.17 14.43 27.51
C ASP A 589 10.01 13.82 26.10
N PHE A 590 9.56 14.61 25.11
CA PHE A 590 9.52 14.17 23.70
C PHE A 590 10.91 13.77 23.21
N PHE A 591 11.89 14.66 23.35
CA PHE A 591 13.27 14.38 22.92
C PHE A 591 13.87 13.17 23.65
N LYS A 592 13.65 13.04 24.96
CA LYS A 592 14.12 11.90 25.74
C LYS A 592 13.49 10.60 25.25
N TYR A 593 12.19 10.58 25.02
CA TYR A 593 11.48 9.43 24.48
C TYR A 593 12.04 9.02 23.10
N GLN A 594 12.23 9.99 22.21
CA GLN A 594 12.83 9.73 20.90
C GLN A 594 14.26 9.17 21.01
N LYS A 595 15.11 9.80 21.83
CA LYS A 595 16.48 9.37 22.09
C LYS A 595 16.55 7.95 22.67
N GLU A 596 15.65 7.61 23.58
CA GLU A 596 15.54 6.25 24.11
C GLU A 596 15.13 5.27 23.02
N LYS A 597 14.13 5.62 22.20
CA LYS A 597 13.60 4.76 21.14
C LYS A 597 14.65 4.46 20.07
N SER A 598 15.36 5.47 19.57
CA SER A 598 16.45 5.29 18.60
C SER A 598 17.67 4.62 19.24
N GLY A 599 18.10 5.07 20.42
CA GLY A 599 19.30 4.58 21.10
C GLY A 599 19.22 3.12 21.58
N ARG A 600 18.02 2.58 21.81
CA ARG A 600 17.85 1.15 22.11
C ARG A 600 18.25 0.27 20.94
N LEU A 601 17.93 0.66 19.70
CA LEU A 601 18.42 -0.06 18.53
C LEU A 601 19.94 -0.01 18.45
N ASP A 602 20.52 1.18 18.64
CA ASP A 602 21.96 1.39 18.62
C ASP A 602 22.69 0.46 19.59
N THR A 603 22.10 0.25 20.77
CA THR A 603 22.67 -0.62 21.80
C THR A 603 22.58 -2.10 21.41
N ILE A 604 21.47 -2.53 20.81
CA ILE A 604 21.29 -3.93 20.34
C ILE A 604 22.32 -4.29 19.26
N VAL A 605 22.59 -3.34 18.34
CA VAL A 605 23.45 -3.57 17.17
C VAL A 605 24.91 -3.16 17.38
N GLY A 606 25.20 -2.31 18.37
CA GLY A 606 26.55 -1.87 18.74
C GLY A 606 27.12 -0.71 17.91
N TYR A 607 26.28 -0.01 17.15
CA TYR A 607 26.64 1.16 16.33
C TYR A 607 25.38 2.02 16.10
N ILE A 608 25.51 3.22 15.51
CA ILE A 608 24.36 4.07 15.16
C ILE A 608 23.96 3.80 13.70
N PRO A 609 22.95 2.95 13.41
CA PRO A 609 22.51 2.70 12.05
C PRO A 609 21.77 3.90 11.46
N LEU A 610 21.78 4.00 10.13
CA LEU A 610 20.90 4.88 9.37
C LEU A 610 19.43 4.76 9.80
N VAL A 611 18.94 3.53 10.03
CA VAL A 611 17.56 3.27 10.45
C VAL A 611 17.19 3.95 11.78
N SER A 612 18.12 4.09 12.73
CA SER A 612 17.85 4.82 13.99
C SER A 612 17.53 6.30 13.76
N GLN A 613 18.18 6.92 12.78
CA GLN A 613 17.89 8.31 12.38
C GLN A 613 16.52 8.43 11.71
N ILE A 614 16.14 7.41 10.92
CA ILE A 614 14.80 7.33 10.32
C ILE A 614 13.72 7.21 11.41
N ILE A 615 13.95 6.42 12.46
CA ILE A 615 13.02 6.28 13.60
C ILE A 615 12.78 7.64 14.30
N ALA A 616 13.83 8.43 14.50
CA ALA A 616 13.72 9.78 15.06
C ALA A 616 12.89 10.69 14.13
N LEU A 617 13.26 10.75 12.84
CA LEU A 617 12.54 11.55 11.84
C LEU A 617 11.04 11.20 11.74
N ARG A 618 10.71 9.90 11.76
CA ARG A 618 9.32 9.40 11.68
C ARG A 618 8.46 9.77 12.89
N SER A 619 9.06 10.14 14.02
CA SER A 619 8.34 10.52 15.24
C SER A 619 7.94 12.00 15.24
N LEU A 620 8.69 12.84 14.53
CA LEU A 620 8.49 14.30 14.48
C LEU A 620 7.07 14.75 14.11
N PRO A 621 6.37 14.20 13.09
CA PRO A 621 5.03 14.68 12.74
C PRO A 621 4.01 14.62 13.88
N PHE A 622 4.14 13.64 14.79
CA PHE A 622 3.29 13.54 15.97
C PHE A 622 3.66 14.60 17.00
N ASP A 623 4.94 14.74 17.32
CA ASP A 623 5.43 15.68 18.32
C ASP A 623 5.17 17.14 17.92
N LEU A 624 5.39 17.47 16.65
CA LEU A 624 5.13 18.82 16.11
C LEU A 624 3.66 19.24 16.27
N LYS A 625 2.70 18.31 16.21
CA LYS A 625 1.27 18.62 16.41
C LYS A 625 0.92 18.97 17.85
N GLN A 626 1.76 18.57 18.81
CA GLN A 626 1.53 18.76 20.24
C GLN A 626 2.22 20.02 20.78
N LEU A 627 3.01 20.70 19.95
CA LEU A 627 3.83 21.84 20.32
C LEU A 627 3.36 23.11 19.59
N ASP A 628 3.67 24.26 20.17
CA ASP A 628 3.60 25.52 19.44
C ASP A 628 4.86 25.72 18.59
N ARG A 629 4.88 26.79 17.78
CA ARG A 629 5.97 27.06 16.84
C ARG A 629 7.34 27.12 17.50
N GLU A 630 7.45 27.79 18.64
CA GLU A 630 8.72 27.93 19.37
C GLU A 630 9.18 26.62 19.99
N GLY A 631 8.26 25.87 20.62
CA GLY A 631 8.57 24.58 21.22
C GLY A 631 8.98 23.55 20.17
N ALA A 632 8.30 23.54 19.02
CA ALA A 632 8.66 22.74 17.87
C ALA A 632 10.04 23.09 17.31
N ARG A 633 10.40 24.37 17.23
CA ARG A 633 11.75 24.78 16.81
C ARG A 633 12.81 24.31 17.80
N SER A 634 12.55 24.43 19.10
CA SER A 634 13.46 23.96 20.16
C SER A 634 13.66 22.45 20.10
N LEU A 635 12.60 21.67 19.86
CA LEU A 635 12.69 20.22 19.64
C LEU A 635 13.57 19.91 18.43
N LEU A 636 13.31 20.56 17.28
CA LEU A 636 14.05 20.32 16.04
C LEU A 636 15.56 20.60 16.16
N GLU A 637 15.95 21.62 16.93
CA GLU A 637 17.36 21.89 17.22
C GLU A 637 18.01 20.77 18.04
N LYS A 638 17.27 20.15 18.98
CA LYS A 638 17.76 18.99 19.73
C LYS A 638 17.86 17.75 18.85
N GLU A 639 16.92 17.55 17.92
CA GLU A 639 16.92 16.43 16.97
C GLU A 639 18.15 16.36 16.09
N LYS A 640 18.91 17.46 15.91
CA LYS A 640 20.24 17.45 15.27
C LYS A 640 21.21 16.44 15.91
N GLN A 641 21.00 16.11 17.18
CA GLN A 641 21.80 15.11 17.90
C GLN A 641 21.46 13.67 17.48
N LEU A 642 20.25 13.43 16.98
CA LEU A 642 19.76 12.11 16.56
C LEU A 642 19.80 11.93 15.03
N ILE A 643 19.61 13.02 14.27
CA ILE A 643 19.53 13.02 12.81
C ILE A 643 20.77 13.73 12.24
N GLY A 644 21.81 12.96 11.96
CA GLY A 644 23.05 13.46 11.37
C GLY A 644 23.03 13.54 9.84
N HIS A 645 22.16 12.79 9.17
CA HIS A 645 22.10 12.75 7.71
C HIS A 645 21.51 14.05 7.12
N PRO A 646 22.23 14.79 6.23
CA PRO A 646 21.79 16.10 5.76
C PRO A 646 20.41 16.11 5.10
N PHE A 647 20.11 15.10 4.26
CA PHE A 647 18.80 14.98 3.63
C PHE A 647 17.67 14.74 4.63
N MET A 648 17.91 13.92 5.66
CA MET A 648 16.89 13.61 6.67
C MET A 648 16.61 14.83 7.54
N PHE A 649 17.65 15.60 7.87
CA PHE A 649 17.49 16.85 8.59
C PHE A 649 16.74 17.91 7.74
N ALA A 650 17.00 17.98 6.44
CA ALA A 650 16.22 18.81 5.52
C ALA A 650 14.74 18.39 5.47
N GLU A 651 14.45 17.10 5.51
CA GLU A 651 13.07 16.60 5.63
C GLU A 651 12.43 16.94 6.99
N ALA A 652 13.19 16.94 8.09
CA ALA A 652 12.73 17.41 9.39
C ALA A 652 12.33 18.90 9.36
N GLU A 653 13.17 19.74 8.76
CA GLU A 653 12.87 21.17 8.53
C GLU A 653 11.63 21.36 7.65
N ARG A 654 11.46 20.53 6.61
CA ARG A 654 10.24 20.56 5.78
C ARG A 654 8.99 20.19 6.57
N LEU A 655 9.06 19.16 7.43
CA LEU A 655 7.94 18.77 8.29
C LEU A 655 7.56 19.88 9.27
N TYR A 656 8.56 20.56 9.86
CA TYR A 656 8.34 21.75 10.69
C TYR A 656 7.65 22.86 9.91
N ALA A 657 8.13 23.19 8.70
CA ALA A 657 7.52 24.22 7.86
C ALA A 657 6.08 23.87 7.44
N LYS A 658 5.78 22.58 7.23
CA LYS A 658 4.42 22.08 6.95
C LYS A 658 3.50 22.20 8.16
N ALA A 659 3.99 21.94 9.37
CA ALA A 659 3.22 22.07 10.60
C ALA A 659 2.99 23.54 11.00
N PHE A 660 3.95 24.43 10.71
CA PHE A 660 3.93 25.84 11.07
C PHE A 660 4.16 26.74 9.84
N PRO A 661 3.21 26.82 8.90
CA PRO A 661 3.35 27.64 7.69
C PRO A 661 3.52 29.13 8.04
N GLN A 662 4.27 29.87 7.22
CA GLN A 662 4.53 31.30 7.45
C GLN A 662 3.23 32.13 7.42
N GLN A 663 2.32 31.79 6.52
CA GLN A 663 0.95 32.32 6.47
C GLN A 663 0.01 31.40 7.25
N ASN A 664 -0.78 31.98 8.14
CA ASN A 664 -1.63 31.24 9.06
C ASN A 664 -2.98 30.87 8.42
N ASP A 665 -2.92 30.29 7.21
CA ASP A 665 -4.12 29.93 6.46
C ASP A 665 -4.65 28.59 6.98
N SER A 666 -5.74 28.67 7.74
CA SER A 666 -6.46 27.49 8.25
C SER A 666 -7.05 26.62 7.14
N THR A 667 -7.20 27.19 5.93
CA THR A 667 -7.75 26.52 4.75
C THR A 667 -6.74 26.48 3.59
N TYR A 668 -7.06 25.72 2.55
CA TYR A 668 -6.33 25.69 1.29
C TYR A 668 -7.27 25.55 0.10
N THR A 669 -6.89 26.10 -1.05
CA THR A 669 -7.62 25.91 -2.31
C THR A 669 -7.23 24.57 -2.93
N LEU A 670 -8.22 23.85 -3.46
CA LEU A 670 -7.99 22.63 -4.22
C LEU A 670 -7.16 22.93 -5.49
N PRO A 671 -6.16 22.09 -5.83
CA PRO A 671 -5.41 22.26 -7.07
C PRO A 671 -6.33 22.06 -8.29
N GLU A 672 -6.07 22.73 -9.40
CA GLU A 672 -6.84 22.51 -10.63
C GLU A 672 -6.55 21.13 -11.24
N GLY A 673 -7.55 20.55 -11.91
CA GLY A 673 -7.42 19.28 -12.64
C GLY A 673 -8.61 18.35 -12.48
N PRO A 674 -8.57 17.16 -13.12
CA PRO A 674 -9.72 16.25 -13.22
C PRO A 674 -10.34 15.86 -11.88
N ALA A 675 -9.51 15.64 -10.85
CA ALA A 675 -10.00 15.27 -9.52
C ALA A 675 -10.85 16.36 -8.87
N THR A 676 -10.42 17.63 -9.03
CA THR A 676 -11.14 18.79 -8.51
C THR A 676 -12.41 19.03 -9.31
N ASP A 677 -12.41 18.81 -10.62
CA ASP A 677 -13.62 18.91 -11.45
C ASP A 677 -14.68 17.88 -11.05
N ILE A 678 -14.26 16.63 -10.80
CA ILE A 678 -15.14 15.58 -10.25
C ILE A 678 -15.73 16.03 -8.92
N PHE A 679 -14.89 16.49 -7.99
CA PHE A 679 -15.35 16.93 -6.68
C PHE A 679 -16.31 18.12 -6.75
N ARG A 680 -15.95 19.17 -7.50
CA ARG A 680 -16.80 20.36 -7.74
C ARG A 680 -18.13 19.97 -8.36
N ASN A 681 -18.15 19.01 -9.29
CA ASN A 681 -19.39 18.50 -9.88
C ASN A 681 -20.30 17.80 -8.88
N ILE A 682 -19.75 17.10 -7.89
CA ILE A 682 -20.52 16.48 -6.79
C ILE A 682 -21.09 17.58 -5.88
N ILE A 683 -20.28 18.56 -5.48
CA ILE A 683 -20.68 19.54 -4.48
C ILE A 683 -21.46 20.74 -5.02
N LYS A 684 -21.56 20.94 -6.34
CA LYS A 684 -22.24 22.09 -6.96
C LYS A 684 -23.70 22.25 -6.52
N ALA A 685 -24.38 21.15 -6.21
CA ALA A 685 -25.76 21.16 -5.74
C ALA A 685 -25.92 21.71 -4.31
N HIS A 686 -24.81 21.93 -3.60
CA HIS A 686 -24.75 22.38 -2.20
C HIS A 686 -24.05 23.72 -2.04
N ALA A 687 -23.97 24.52 -3.12
CA ALA A 687 -23.33 25.82 -3.11
C ALA A 687 -23.89 26.76 -2.01
N GLY A 688 -23.03 27.56 -1.40
CA GLY A 688 -23.39 28.50 -0.33
C GLY A 688 -23.42 27.89 1.08
N LYS A 689 -23.18 26.58 1.22
CA LYS A 689 -23.08 25.88 2.51
C LYS A 689 -21.65 25.42 2.78
N ALA A 690 -21.28 25.36 4.05
CA ALA A 690 -20.14 24.57 4.48
C ALA A 690 -20.51 23.08 4.47
N LEU A 691 -19.59 22.21 4.08
CA LEU A 691 -19.85 20.79 3.88
C LEU A 691 -18.96 19.94 4.78
N PHE A 692 -19.56 18.99 5.49
CA PHE A 692 -18.84 17.88 6.10
C PHE A 692 -18.93 16.69 5.15
N VAL A 693 -17.82 16.35 4.50
CA VAL A 693 -17.73 15.25 3.53
C VAL A 693 -17.16 14.02 4.22
N ASP A 694 -17.91 12.92 4.19
CA ASP A 694 -17.56 11.62 4.74
C ASP A 694 -17.33 10.61 3.60
N PHE A 695 -16.07 10.22 3.41
CA PHE A 695 -15.68 9.14 2.51
C PHE A 695 -15.78 7.80 3.24
N TRP A 696 -16.69 6.95 2.78
CA TRP A 696 -17.10 5.73 3.48
C TRP A 696 -17.31 4.55 2.53
N ALA A 697 -17.55 3.36 3.08
CA ALA A 697 -17.96 2.18 2.31
C ALA A 697 -18.84 1.24 3.14
N THR A 698 -19.69 0.46 2.47
CA THR A 698 -20.60 -0.51 3.12
C THR A 698 -19.88 -1.62 3.88
N PHE A 699 -18.67 -2.02 3.46
CA PHE A 699 -17.86 -3.02 4.16
C PHE A 699 -17.10 -2.45 5.37
N CYS A 700 -16.97 -1.12 5.47
CA CYS A 700 -16.15 -0.46 6.48
C CYS A 700 -16.86 -0.38 7.84
N GLY A 701 -16.49 -1.26 8.77
CA GLY A 701 -17.03 -1.27 10.14
C GLY A 701 -16.96 0.07 10.86
N PRO A 702 -15.77 0.71 10.99
CA PRO A 702 -15.63 2.01 11.64
C PRO A 702 -16.43 3.13 10.99
N CYS A 703 -16.53 3.14 9.65
CA CYS A 703 -17.33 4.13 8.92
C CYS A 703 -18.81 4.01 9.30
N ARG A 704 -19.35 2.79 9.28
CA ARG A 704 -20.74 2.54 9.67
C ARG A 704 -21.02 2.96 11.11
N GLY A 705 -20.11 2.62 12.02
CA GLY A 705 -20.19 3.06 13.42
C GLY A 705 -20.23 4.58 13.57
N GLY A 706 -19.41 5.32 12.81
CA GLY A 706 -19.43 6.80 12.79
C GLY A 706 -20.73 7.38 12.23
N ILE A 707 -21.26 6.80 11.15
CA ILE A 707 -22.54 7.18 10.54
C ILE A 707 -23.71 6.96 11.50
N GLU A 708 -23.77 5.80 12.16
CA GLU A 708 -24.82 5.48 13.12
C GLU A 708 -24.74 6.39 14.37
N HIS A 709 -23.53 6.63 14.88
CA HIS A 709 -23.29 7.50 16.04
C HIS A 709 -23.74 8.95 15.80
N THR A 710 -23.59 9.45 14.56
CA THR A 710 -23.93 10.84 14.21
C THR A 710 -25.39 11.06 13.84
N ALA A 711 -26.27 10.03 13.92
CA ALA A 711 -27.68 10.13 13.53
C ALA A 711 -28.44 11.26 14.27
N GLY A 712 -28.24 11.39 15.60
CA GLY A 712 -28.86 12.46 16.38
C GLY A 712 -28.37 13.85 15.99
N LEU A 713 -27.07 13.98 15.67
CA LEU A 713 -26.46 15.24 15.23
C LEU A 713 -26.99 15.67 13.86
N ARG A 714 -27.12 14.72 12.91
CA ARG A 714 -27.72 15.00 11.60
C ARG A 714 -29.14 15.53 11.72
N GLN A 715 -29.96 14.94 12.59
CA GLN A 715 -31.33 15.41 12.82
C GLN A 715 -31.38 16.86 13.36
N GLN A 716 -30.44 17.26 14.22
CA GLN A 716 -30.36 18.63 14.75
C GLN A 716 -29.98 19.67 13.68
N TYR A 717 -29.10 19.27 12.77
CA TYR A 717 -28.58 20.13 11.69
C TYR A 717 -29.29 19.91 10.36
N LYS A 718 -30.38 19.15 10.35
CA LYS A 718 -31.23 18.97 9.17
C LYS A 718 -31.70 20.33 8.64
N ASP A 719 -31.61 20.50 7.33
CA ASP A 719 -31.99 21.72 6.61
C ASP A 719 -31.30 23.01 7.13
N HIS A 720 -30.10 22.89 7.72
CA HIS A 720 -29.34 24.06 8.15
C HIS A 720 -29.00 24.96 6.95
N PRO A 721 -29.24 26.29 7.04
CA PRO A 721 -29.08 27.19 5.88
C PRO A 721 -27.62 27.31 5.43
N GLU A 722 -26.66 27.07 6.33
CA GLU A 722 -25.23 27.29 6.10
C GLU A 722 -24.38 26.01 6.15
N PHE A 723 -24.97 24.84 6.39
CA PHE A 723 -24.22 23.60 6.64
C PHE A 723 -24.94 22.35 6.12
N GLN A 724 -24.20 21.35 5.66
CA GLN A 724 -24.74 20.06 5.21
C GLN A 724 -23.73 18.90 5.32
N PHE A 725 -24.25 17.70 5.58
CA PHE A 725 -23.48 16.46 5.52
C PHE A 725 -23.52 15.87 4.11
N ILE A 726 -22.38 15.40 3.62
CA ILE A 726 -22.21 14.76 2.31
C ILE A 726 -21.52 13.40 2.52
N TYR A 727 -22.07 12.35 1.92
CA TYR A 727 -21.54 10.98 2.01
C TYR A 727 -21.10 10.50 0.64
N ILE A 728 -19.84 10.11 0.47
CA ILE A 728 -19.28 9.67 -0.82
C ILE A 728 -18.70 8.26 -0.68
N THR A 729 -19.06 7.38 -1.61
CA THR A 729 -18.52 6.01 -1.69
C THR A 729 -18.34 5.58 -3.15
N SER A 730 -17.47 4.62 -3.43
CA SER A 730 -17.36 4.04 -4.76
C SER A 730 -18.39 2.93 -5.01
N ASP A 731 -18.71 2.71 -6.27
CA ASP A 731 -19.56 1.62 -6.74
C ASP A 731 -19.01 0.22 -6.46
N ARG A 732 -17.68 0.07 -6.49
CA ARG A 732 -16.96 -1.18 -6.21
C ARG A 732 -16.89 -1.48 -4.71
N GLU A 733 -16.64 -0.48 -3.87
CA GLU A 733 -16.57 -0.65 -2.41
C GLU A 733 -17.96 -0.73 -1.77
N SER A 734 -18.99 -0.23 -2.47
CA SER A 734 -20.39 -0.27 -2.05
C SER A 734 -21.30 -0.78 -3.18
N PRO A 735 -21.40 -2.12 -3.33
CA PRO A 735 -22.31 -2.74 -4.30
C PRO A 735 -23.74 -2.20 -4.16
N GLU A 736 -24.43 -2.00 -5.29
CA GLU A 736 -25.67 -1.23 -5.36
C GLU A 736 -26.74 -1.67 -4.36
N LYS A 737 -27.00 -2.98 -4.27
CA LYS A 737 -27.99 -3.54 -3.33
C LYS A 737 -27.64 -3.17 -1.88
N THR A 738 -26.42 -3.48 -1.46
CA THR A 738 -25.93 -3.22 -0.09
C THR A 738 -25.93 -1.71 0.22
N TYR A 739 -25.57 -0.89 -0.76
CA TYR A 739 -25.60 0.57 -0.64
C TYR A 739 -27.04 1.09 -0.42
N ASN A 740 -27.98 0.69 -1.28
CA ASN A 740 -29.37 1.14 -1.22
C ASN A 740 -30.03 0.75 0.11
N GLU A 741 -29.84 -0.49 0.55
CA GLU A 741 -30.34 -0.98 1.84
C GLU A 741 -29.76 -0.18 3.03
N TYR A 742 -28.45 0.10 3.01
CA TYR A 742 -27.80 0.84 4.08
C TYR A 742 -28.22 2.33 4.11
N VAL A 743 -28.30 2.98 2.94
CA VAL A 743 -28.70 4.38 2.84
C VAL A 743 -30.14 4.58 3.28
N GLU A 744 -31.07 3.74 2.83
CA GLU A 744 -32.48 3.84 3.24
C GLU A 744 -32.66 3.68 4.76
N LYS A 745 -31.82 2.87 5.41
CA LYS A 745 -31.88 2.65 6.85
C LYS A 745 -31.21 3.77 7.67
N ASN A 746 -30.03 4.24 7.26
CA ASN A 746 -29.14 5.04 8.12
C ASN A 746 -28.87 6.46 7.64
N LEU A 747 -29.08 6.73 6.34
CA LEU A 747 -28.75 7.99 5.66
C LEU A 747 -29.93 8.56 4.87
N LYS A 748 -31.16 8.14 5.16
CA LYS A 748 -32.34 8.57 4.43
C LYS A 748 -32.53 10.09 4.53
N GLY A 749 -32.53 10.76 3.37
CA GLY A 749 -32.66 12.21 3.26
C GLY A 749 -31.33 12.97 3.31
N GLU A 750 -30.20 12.28 3.52
CA GLU A 750 -28.87 12.87 3.41
C GLU A 750 -28.39 12.90 1.95
N ALA A 751 -27.40 13.75 1.66
CA ALA A 751 -26.78 13.80 0.34
C ALA A 751 -25.76 12.66 0.20
N CYS A 752 -26.16 11.57 -0.45
CA CYS A 752 -25.32 10.39 -0.67
C CYS A 752 -24.96 10.24 -2.15
N TYR A 753 -23.67 10.00 -2.41
CA TYR A 753 -23.10 9.85 -3.74
C TYR A 753 -22.36 8.53 -3.85
N ARG A 754 -22.90 7.62 -4.68
CA ARG A 754 -22.24 6.39 -5.10
C ARG A 754 -21.66 6.60 -6.50
N ILE A 755 -20.35 6.78 -6.59
CA ILE A 755 -19.65 7.21 -7.81
C ILE A 755 -18.82 6.09 -8.42
N PRO A 756 -18.43 6.17 -9.71
CA PRO A 756 -17.53 5.20 -10.31
C PRO A 756 -16.20 5.08 -9.55
N GLN A 757 -15.66 3.87 -9.42
CA GLN A 757 -14.36 3.63 -8.77
C GLN A 757 -13.23 4.50 -9.35
N ALA A 758 -13.25 4.75 -10.67
CA ALA A 758 -12.27 5.59 -11.33
C ALA A 758 -12.30 7.04 -10.79
N ASP A 759 -13.49 7.60 -10.60
CA ASP A 759 -13.67 8.95 -10.05
C ASP A 759 -13.29 9.00 -8.57
N TYR A 760 -13.65 7.95 -7.81
CA TYR A 760 -13.27 7.83 -6.40
C TYR A 760 -11.75 7.76 -6.21
N ASN A 761 -11.01 7.09 -7.10
CA ASN A 761 -9.55 7.08 -7.10
C ASN A 761 -8.95 8.50 -7.24
N TYR A 762 -9.56 9.35 -8.07
CA TYR A 762 -9.15 10.76 -8.17
C TYR A 762 -9.43 11.54 -6.89
N LEU A 763 -10.57 11.32 -6.23
CA LEU A 763 -10.85 11.94 -4.93
C LEU A 763 -9.86 11.49 -3.85
N ARG A 764 -9.49 10.21 -3.85
CA ARG A 764 -8.43 9.66 -2.98
C ARG A 764 -7.08 10.35 -3.19
N GLN A 765 -6.70 10.64 -4.43
CA GLN A 765 -5.50 11.42 -4.73
C GLN A 765 -5.64 12.87 -4.27
N LEU A 766 -6.77 13.51 -4.54
CA LEU A 766 -7.01 14.93 -4.22
C LEU A 766 -6.89 15.22 -2.72
N PHE A 767 -7.51 14.36 -1.92
CA PHE A 767 -7.53 14.44 -0.46
C PHE A 767 -6.47 13.58 0.23
N ARG A 768 -5.61 12.91 -0.57
CA ARG A 768 -4.45 12.12 -0.13
C ARG A 768 -4.77 11.09 0.96
N PHE A 769 -5.77 10.23 0.72
CA PHE A 769 -6.15 9.17 1.65
C PHE A 769 -6.15 7.77 1.03
N ASN A 770 -5.65 6.79 1.80
CA ASN A 770 -5.65 5.36 1.47
C ASN A 770 -6.64 4.54 2.29
N GLY A 771 -7.06 5.05 3.45
CA GLY A 771 -7.96 4.36 4.37
C GLY A 771 -9.21 5.19 4.64
N ILE A 772 -10.28 4.49 5.00
CA ILE A 772 -11.57 5.06 5.40
C ILE A 772 -11.92 4.59 6.83
N PRO A 773 -12.69 5.37 7.61
CA PRO A 773 -13.35 6.63 7.22
C PRO A 773 -12.36 7.79 7.05
N HIS A 774 -12.64 8.66 6.08
CA HIS A 774 -11.88 9.88 5.84
C HIS A 774 -12.85 11.06 5.75
N TYR A 775 -12.49 12.20 6.36
CA TYR A 775 -13.39 13.34 6.49
C TYR A 775 -12.76 14.62 5.97
N GLU A 776 -13.54 15.39 5.22
CA GLU A 776 -13.12 16.70 4.74
C GLU A 776 -14.14 17.78 5.10
N TRP A 777 -13.66 18.95 5.47
CA TRP A 777 -14.48 20.13 5.69
C TRP A 777 -14.28 21.14 4.57
N ILE A 778 -15.34 21.42 3.84
CA ILE A 778 -15.35 22.39 2.74
C ILE A 778 -16.04 23.66 3.20
N GLU A 779 -15.37 24.78 3.04
CA GLU A 779 -15.92 26.10 3.29
C GLU A 779 -16.88 26.54 2.18
N LYS A 780 -17.71 27.55 2.47
CA LYS A 780 -18.71 28.06 1.51
C LYS A 780 -18.10 28.59 0.21
N ASP A 781 -16.85 29.03 0.27
CA ASP A 781 -16.07 29.52 -0.87
C ASP A 781 -15.37 28.39 -1.65
N GLY A 782 -15.51 27.14 -1.20
CA GLY A 782 -14.90 25.96 -1.81
C GLY A 782 -13.47 25.65 -1.33
N THR A 783 -12.93 26.41 -0.38
CA THR A 783 -11.64 26.07 0.27
C THR A 783 -11.80 24.92 1.26
N VAL A 784 -10.73 24.17 1.49
CA VAL A 784 -10.72 22.99 2.37
C VAL A 784 -10.02 23.33 3.68
N LEU A 785 -10.61 22.94 4.81
CA LEU A 785 -9.97 23.09 6.11
C LEU A 785 -8.80 22.12 6.26
N ARG A 786 -7.63 22.60 6.68
CA ARG A 786 -6.44 21.74 6.83
C ARG A 786 -6.58 20.67 7.92
N ASN A 787 -7.39 20.96 8.95
CA ASN A 787 -7.62 20.08 10.09
C ASN A 787 -9.13 19.81 10.25
N SER A 788 -9.65 18.95 9.38
CA SER A 788 -11.05 18.53 9.40
C SER A 788 -11.39 17.80 10.72
N PRO A 789 -12.52 18.13 11.38
CA PRO A 789 -12.96 17.41 12.57
C PRO A 789 -13.36 15.97 12.21
N GLY A 790 -13.03 15.00 13.06
CA GLY A 790 -13.61 13.65 12.94
C GLY A 790 -14.99 13.56 13.59
N THR A 791 -15.76 12.52 13.28
CA THR A 791 -17.13 12.30 13.80
C THR A 791 -17.25 12.42 15.32
N TYR A 792 -16.27 11.90 16.08
CA TYR A 792 -16.27 11.97 17.55
C TYR A 792 -16.13 13.40 18.12
N ASN A 793 -15.51 14.32 17.39
CA ASN A 793 -15.34 15.72 17.81
C ASN A 793 -16.30 16.67 17.07
N LEU A 794 -17.11 16.15 16.16
CA LEU A 794 -17.91 16.95 15.22
C LEU A 794 -18.99 17.76 15.93
N GLU A 795 -19.67 17.18 16.93
CA GLU A 795 -20.71 17.90 17.69
C GLU A 795 -20.13 19.14 18.39
N LYS A 796 -18.98 18.98 19.08
CA LYS A 796 -18.29 20.09 19.73
C LYS A 796 -17.89 21.16 18.72
N TYR A 797 -17.36 20.74 17.57
CA TYR A 797 -16.96 21.64 16.49
C TYR A 797 -18.17 22.43 15.94
N LEU A 798 -19.28 21.76 15.62
CA LEU A 798 -20.48 22.40 15.10
C LEU A 798 -21.10 23.38 16.12
N LYS A 799 -21.13 23.03 17.41
CA LYS A 799 -21.59 23.91 18.49
C LYS A 799 -20.73 25.17 18.61
N GLN A 800 -19.41 25.04 18.48
CA GLN A 800 -18.50 26.19 18.49
C GLN A 800 -18.70 27.07 17.26
N ARG A 801 -18.95 26.46 16.09
CA ARG A 801 -19.00 27.16 14.81
C ARG A 801 -20.33 27.86 14.52
N PHE A 802 -21.45 27.23 14.84
CA PHE A 802 -22.79 27.74 14.54
C PHE A 802 -23.60 28.12 15.80
N GLY A 803 -23.04 27.92 17.00
CA GLY A 803 -23.75 28.05 18.26
C GLY A 803 -24.66 26.85 18.57
N SER A 804 -25.25 26.83 19.75
CA SER A 804 -26.32 25.89 20.09
C SER A 804 -27.63 26.43 19.48
N LYS A 805 -28.28 25.69 18.58
CA LYS A 805 -29.68 25.99 18.25
C LYS A 805 -30.49 25.89 19.55
N LYS A 806 -31.20 26.97 19.90
CA LYS A 806 -32.20 26.99 20.98
C LYS A 806 -33.41 26.16 20.60
#